data_AF-A0A1L9S694-F1
#
_entry.id   AF-A0A1L9S694-F1
#
_cell.length_a   1.000
_cell.length_b   1.000
_cell.length_c   1.000
_cell.angle_alpha   90.00
_cell.angle_beta   90.00
_cell.angle_gamma   90.00
#
_symmetry.space_group_name_H-M   'P 1'
#
loop_
_entity.id
_entity.type
_entity.pdbx_description
1 polymer ?
#
loop_
_entity_poly.entity_id
_entity_poly.type
_entity_poly.pdbx_seq_one_letter_code
_entity_poly.pdbx_strand_id
1 'polypeptide(L)'
;MDTHHLPSLQPPSVDFIDNRLPRYHPVFVDPPARYDAMSGQYVVANVQTVVPRPVNASTTPHGPSTFDTRAPRPALKDPQTYRFWNDIFPEAMHSFQCKSEAPRGVSGTAYNIRGQRDWKAVYEILQAARDQYKQEGLFRRTRRKMADHVGPAVEAVDVASTVVPDSVYSTPILGSLAVLLNAVKTAAGVRNEVLGSLDSLIPTFSTAELFLGVFQEDVNIREAARQLTVSTLVAIEQAIAFFLRHEIRKAGKAILQGADYEKKLLESLQAIGRRSAVLADEAQKSHIYQSHLDSIEARRTQRSLLDGQQRSADTLNSIHRLLVDHVQQKSQLRAAEQEILMLRAENVRLRSTSPFEPGGWIPSPAQTTPSTTVYLSQAALRQVLDIAEGSATDTEFVNDRKEMLPWRQRAHAEQVVNTQQFQDWIVSPYSAKLLVHWDFQLPECIAGISPLSVLCTTLSQALGAQERFLSAVFFCGRHVETAREQEALDEDSDGSRSSSSSSSRSSSGGRSLLNSLILQLLDQQAFDTRSLSQQVAMSVVQQGQLDELIHLLVCMVRQVPETTTLFCIVDGVAFFERTEFQDESLRVLSALLALVHDQAVSATVKVLFTSSPGTEIVRAAFEPEDLLLDVSGLPGGGELGEERLLRALRGA
;
A
#
# COMPACT_ATOMS: atom_id res chain seq x y z
N MET A 1 1.04 -52.37 13.49
CA MET A 1 0.37 -51.77 12.32
C MET A 1 0.71 -50.30 12.38
N ASP A 2 1.91 -49.95 11.91
CA ASP A 2 2.38 -48.58 11.89
C ASP A 2 2.70 -48.22 10.44
N THR A 3 1.80 -47.45 9.85
CA THR A 3 1.95 -46.91 8.49
C THR A 3 2.98 -45.78 8.54
N HIS A 4 4.21 -46.11 8.16
CA HIS A 4 5.21 -45.12 7.79
C HIS A 4 4.70 -44.33 6.58
N HIS A 5 4.40 -43.04 6.78
CA HIS A 5 4.26 -42.09 5.68
C HIS A 5 5.63 -41.91 5.01
N LEU A 6 5.72 -42.32 3.76
CA LEU A 6 6.80 -41.92 2.85
C LEU A 6 6.86 -40.38 2.77
N PRO A 7 8.04 -39.76 2.80
CA PRO A 7 8.16 -38.33 2.53
C PRO A 7 7.77 -38.09 1.07
N SER A 8 6.74 -37.27 0.85
CA SER A 8 6.35 -36.82 -0.49
C SER A 8 7.54 -36.11 -1.13
N LEU A 9 8.00 -36.61 -2.29
CA LEU A 9 9.02 -35.97 -3.11
C LEU A 9 8.49 -34.64 -3.67
N GLN A 10 8.61 -33.57 -2.88
CA GLN A 10 8.55 -32.22 -3.42
C GLN A 10 9.80 -31.98 -4.29
N PRO A 11 9.68 -31.34 -5.46
CA PRO A 11 10.84 -30.95 -6.26
C PRO A 11 11.81 -30.10 -5.43
N PRO A 12 13.14 -30.25 -5.58
CA PRO A 12 14.13 -29.49 -4.82
C PRO A 12 13.97 -27.96 -4.94
N SER A 13 13.42 -27.50 -6.06
CA SER A 13 13.10 -26.09 -6.31
C SER A 13 11.91 -25.59 -5.50
N VAL A 14 10.89 -26.43 -5.30
CA VAL A 14 9.75 -26.13 -4.41
C VAL A 14 10.20 -26.09 -2.96
N ASP A 15 11.05 -27.03 -2.53
CA ASP A 15 11.64 -26.99 -1.17
C ASP A 15 12.51 -25.73 -0.97
N PHE A 16 13.22 -25.30 -2.01
CA PHE A 16 14.00 -24.06 -1.95
C PHE A 16 13.09 -22.83 -1.79
N ILE A 17 12.07 -22.68 -2.63
CA ILE A 17 11.14 -21.53 -2.62
C ILE A 17 10.35 -21.48 -1.30
N ASP A 18 9.79 -22.61 -0.84
CA ASP A 18 8.87 -22.62 0.30
C ASP A 18 9.61 -22.69 1.66
N ASN A 19 10.78 -23.33 1.74
CA ASN A 19 11.44 -23.63 3.03
C ASN A 19 12.83 -23.01 3.21
N ARG A 20 13.51 -22.60 2.13
CA ARG A 20 14.89 -22.06 2.20
C ARG A 20 14.99 -20.57 1.85
N LEU A 21 14.24 -20.10 0.87
CA LEU A 21 14.13 -18.69 0.46
C LEU A 21 13.80 -17.71 1.62
N PRO A 22 12.95 -18.08 2.61
CA PRO A 22 12.68 -17.22 3.77
C PRO A 22 13.91 -16.90 4.63
N ARG A 23 14.97 -17.73 4.56
CA ARG A 23 16.21 -17.53 5.33
C ARG A 23 17.15 -16.52 4.69
N TYR A 24 16.94 -16.21 3.41
CA TYR A 24 17.79 -15.31 2.65
C TYR A 24 17.15 -13.93 2.44
N HIS A 25 15.83 -13.80 2.62
CA HIS A 25 15.16 -12.51 2.47
C HIS A 25 13.84 -12.40 3.27
N PRO A 26 13.62 -11.32 4.05
CA PRO A 26 12.51 -11.18 5.01
C PRO A 26 11.11 -11.12 4.36
N VAL A 27 11.00 -10.77 3.07
CA VAL A 27 9.72 -10.76 2.34
C VAL A 27 9.14 -12.16 2.13
N PHE A 28 9.96 -13.21 2.14
CA PHE A 28 9.50 -14.59 1.92
C PHE A 28 9.23 -15.35 3.22
N VAL A 29 9.23 -14.68 4.38
CA VAL A 29 8.82 -15.29 5.65
C VAL A 29 7.35 -15.75 5.59
N ASP A 30 6.53 -15.11 4.75
CA ASP A 30 5.16 -15.55 4.48
C ASP A 30 4.77 -15.29 3.01
N PRO A 31 5.09 -16.21 2.08
CA PRO A 31 4.84 -16.00 0.65
C PRO A 31 3.33 -16.00 0.35
N PRO A 32 2.83 -15.11 -0.52
CA PRO A 32 1.40 -14.93 -0.79
C PRO A 32 0.75 -16.16 -1.45
N ALA A 33 1.53 -17.05 -2.06
CA ALA A 33 1.09 -18.35 -2.53
C ALA A 33 2.16 -19.41 -2.19
N ARG A 34 1.71 -20.63 -1.88
CA ARG A 34 2.56 -21.80 -1.61
C ARG A 34 2.21 -22.92 -2.56
N TYR A 35 3.20 -23.75 -2.89
CA TYR A 35 2.96 -24.89 -3.76
C TYR A 35 2.25 -26.01 -2.99
N ASP A 36 1.06 -26.39 -3.43
CA ASP A 36 0.36 -27.55 -2.91
C ASP A 36 0.78 -28.81 -3.69
N ALA A 37 1.56 -29.66 -3.03
CA ALA A 37 2.06 -30.91 -3.62
C ALA A 37 0.95 -31.92 -3.95
N MET A 38 -0.24 -31.79 -3.35
CA MET A 38 -1.38 -32.67 -3.64
C MET A 38 -2.09 -32.28 -4.94
N SER A 39 -2.22 -30.98 -5.21
CA SER A 39 -2.86 -30.46 -6.43
C SER A 39 -1.89 -30.17 -7.57
N GLY A 40 -0.58 -30.08 -7.27
CA GLY A 40 0.45 -29.72 -8.24
C GLY A 40 0.36 -28.26 -8.70
N GLN A 41 -0.20 -27.38 -7.87
CA GLN A 41 -0.47 -25.97 -8.21
C GLN A 41 -0.07 -25.04 -7.06
N TYR A 42 0.20 -23.78 -7.40
CA TYR A 42 0.37 -22.73 -6.39
C TYR A 42 -1.00 -22.27 -5.91
N VAL A 43 -1.21 -22.30 -4.59
CA VAL A 43 -2.42 -21.87 -3.90
C VAL A 43 -2.11 -20.67 -3.00
N VAL A 44 -2.99 -19.69 -2.95
CA VAL A 44 -2.82 -18.52 -2.07
C VAL A 44 -2.69 -19.00 -0.63
N ALA A 45 -1.65 -18.55 0.07
CA ALA A 45 -1.50 -18.86 1.48
C ALA A 45 -2.73 -18.31 2.20
N ASN A 46 -3.49 -19.18 2.89
CA ASN A 46 -4.66 -18.76 3.66
C ASN A 46 -4.22 -17.70 4.67
N VAL A 47 -4.33 -16.42 4.31
CA VAL A 47 -4.46 -15.34 5.27
C VAL A 47 -5.70 -15.73 6.04
N GLN A 48 -5.49 -16.28 7.24
CA GLN A 48 -6.58 -16.59 8.15
C GLN A 48 -7.50 -15.38 8.10
N THR A 49 -8.74 -15.63 7.70
CA THR A 49 -9.82 -14.67 7.84
C THR A 49 -9.74 -14.16 9.26
N VAL A 50 -9.20 -12.96 9.46
CA VAL A 50 -9.45 -12.18 10.68
C VAL A 50 -10.91 -11.77 10.56
N VAL A 51 -11.79 -12.75 10.77
CA VAL A 51 -13.12 -12.49 11.24
C VAL A 51 -12.91 -11.68 12.52
N PRO A 52 -13.50 -10.48 12.65
CA PRO A 52 -13.46 -9.76 13.91
C PRO A 52 -14.20 -10.63 14.93
N ARG A 53 -13.47 -11.46 15.66
CA ARG A 53 -14.03 -12.26 16.74
C ARG A 53 -14.28 -11.28 17.88
N PRO A 54 -15.49 -11.24 18.46
CA PRO A 54 -15.76 -10.36 19.59
C PRO A 54 -14.80 -10.70 20.73
N VAL A 55 -14.10 -9.68 21.20
CA VAL A 55 -13.06 -9.76 22.23
C VAL A 55 -13.70 -10.28 23.52
N ASN A 56 -13.48 -11.56 23.82
CA ASN A 56 -13.53 -12.07 25.19
C ASN A 56 -12.11 -12.31 25.65
N ALA A 57 -11.81 -11.70 26.79
CA ALA A 57 -10.51 -11.64 27.40
C ALA A 57 -9.94 -13.01 27.78
N SER A 58 -8.61 -13.04 27.87
CA SER A 58 -7.75 -14.01 28.56
C SER A 58 -7.15 -15.12 27.69
N THR A 59 -5.98 -14.85 27.09
CA THR A 59 -4.76 -15.69 27.26
C THR A 59 -3.56 -15.03 26.56
N THR A 60 -2.46 -14.88 27.29
CA THR A 60 -1.14 -14.46 26.79
C THR A 60 -0.50 -15.56 25.94
N PRO A 61 0.29 -15.20 24.90
CA PRO A 61 1.72 -15.55 24.96
C PRO A 61 2.68 -14.48 24.38
N HIS A 62 3.92 -14.58 24.83
CA HIS A 62 5.07 -13.72 24.56
C HIS A 62 5.61 -13.80 23.11
N GLY A 63 5.96 -12.63 22.55
CA GLY A 63 6.80 -12.44 21.35
C GLY A 63 6.74 -10.96 20.90
N PRO A 64 7.85 -10.29 20.54
CA PRO A 64 7.87 -8.84 20.36
C PRO A 64 7.39 -8.47 18.94
N SER A 65 6.10 -8.16 18.79
CA SER A 65 5.61 -7.43 17.62
C SER A 65 5.72 -5.93 17.86
N THR A 66 6.48 -5.28 17.01
CA THR A 66 6.59 -3.84 16.91
C THR A 66 5.31 -3.27 16.30
N PHE A 67 4.79 -2.20 16.93
CA PHE A 67 3.69 -1.32 16.51
C PHE A 67 2.26 -1.87 16.56
N ASP A 68 1.76 -2.11 17.79
CA ASP A 68 0.33 -1.99 18.08
C ASP A 68 0.09 -0.69 18.87
N THR A 69 0.21 0.45 18.19
CA THR A 69 -0.08 1.76 18.80
C THR A 69 -1.55 2.07 18.61
N ARG A 70 -2.41 1.37 19.35
CA ARG A 70 -3.81 1.76 19.47
C ARG A 70 -3.83 3.15 20.11
N ALA A 71 -4.09 4.19 19.32
CA ALA A 71 -4.11 5.55 19.81
C ALA A 71 -5.04 5.63 21.03
N PRO A 72 -4.56 6.13 22.18
CA PRO A 72 -5.41 6.23 23.37
C PRO A 72 -6.59 7.13 23.06
N ARG A 73 -7.76 6.80 23.60
CA ARG A 73 -8.96 7.65 23.49
C ARG A 73 -8.58 9.09 23.87
N PRO A 74 -8.92 10.10 23.04
CA PRO A 74 -8.64 11.49 23.37
C PRO A 74 -9.15 11.85 24.77
N ALA A 75 -8.33 12.54 25.55
CA ALA A 75 -8.75 13.05 26.85
C ALA A 75 -9.90 14.05 26.63
N LEU A 76 -10.85 14.12 27.57
CA LEU A 76 -12.03 15.01 27.53
C LEU A 76 -11.70 16.52 27.41
N LYS A 77 -10.41 16.89 27.37
CA LYS A 77 -9.85 18.24 27.24
C LYS A 77 -9.37 18.53 25.80
N ASP A 78 -10.04 17.98 24.81
CA ASP A 78 -9.66 18.14 23.41
C ASP A 78 -9.80 19.62 22.97
N PRO A 79 -8.72 20.28 22.51
CA PRO A 79 -8.79 21.64 21.97
C PRO A 79 -9.82 21.81 20.84
N GLN A 80 -10.11 20.73 20.11
CA GLN A 80 -11.09 20.75 19.02
C GLN A 80 -12.53 20.93 19.52
N THR A 81 -12.91 20.28 20.63
CA THR A 81 -14.23 20.46 21.24
C THR A 81 -14.43 21.90 21.72
N TYR A 82 -13.38 22.55 22.24
CA TYR A 82 -13.45 23.97 22.62
C TYR A 82 -13.64 24.90 21.42
N ARG A 83 -12.93 24.64 20.31
CA ARG A 83 -13.10 25.38 19.05
C ARG A 83 -14.53 25.24 18.52
N PHE A 84 -15.04 24.03 18.46
CA PHE A 84 -16.41 23.75 18.00
C PHE A 84 -17.48 24.54 18.77
N TRP A 85 -17.39 24.60 20.10
CA TRP A 85 -18.34 25.37 20.92
C TRP A 85 -18.22 26.88 20.74
N ASN A 86 -17.03 27.39 20.43
CA ASN A 86 -16.86 28.81 20.11
C ASN A 86 -17.39 29.14 18.72
N ASP A 87 -17.21 28.25 17.75
CA ASP A 87 -17.69 28.45 16.39
C ASP A 87 -19.23 28.53 16.32
N ILE A 88 -19.93 27.75 17.15
CA ILE A 88 -21.39 27.74 17.22
C ILE A 88 -21.96 28.89 18.06
N PHE A 89 -21.15 29.50 18.93
CA PHE A 89 -21.60 30.50 19.89
C PHE A 89 -22.31 31.71 19.26
N PRO A 90 -21.80 32.36 18.18
CA PRO A 90 -22.45 33.52 17.58
C PRO A 90 -23.86 33.20 17.06
N GLU A 91 -24.04 32.07 16.37
CA GLU A 91 -25.33 31.64 15.84
C GLU A 91 -26.31 31.28 16.96
N ALA A 92 -25.82 30.61 18.01
CA ALA A 92 -26.61 30.29 19.18
C ALA A 92 -27.02 31.54 19.96
N MET A 93 -26.12 32.52 20.14
CA MET A 93 -26.41 33.80 20.80
C MET A 93 -27.46 34.60 20.02
N HIS A 94 -27.35 34.68 18.69
CA HIS A 94 -28.38 35.29 17.85
C HIS A 94 -29.73 34.58 17.99
N SER A 95 -29.76 33.24 17.93
CA SER A 95 -30.99 32.46 18.13
C SER A 95 -31.58 32.65 19.53
N PHE A 96 -30.74 32.78 20.56
CA PHE A 96 -31.15 33.06 21.93
C PHE A 96 -31.80 34.45 22.05
N GLN A 97 -31.19 35.49 21.45
CA GLN A 97 -31.75 36.84 21.42
C GLN A 97 -33.12 36.89 20.73
N CYS A 98 -33.27 36.22 19.58
CA CYS A 98 -34.50 36.28 18.79
C CYS A 98 -35.65 35.42 19.34
N LYS A 99 -35.35 34.27 19.93
CA LYS A 99 -36.37 33.24 20.23
C LYS A 99 -36.71 33.09 21.72
N SER A 100 -36.01 33.76 22.62
CA SER A 100 -36.27 33.66 24.07
C SER A 100 -36.65 35.01 24.68
N GLU A 101 -37.66 35.02 25.55
CA GLU A 101 -38.06 36.22 26.29
C GLU A 101 -37.13 36.47 27.48
N ALA A 102 -36.63 37.71 27.62
CA ALA A 102 -35.78 38.07 28.74
C ALA A 102 -36.56 38.06 30.06
N PRO A 103 -36.00 37.51 31.16
CA PRO A 103 -36.59 37.63 32.48
C PRO A 103 -36.78 39.11 32.86
N ARG A 104 -38.02 39.46 33.21
CA ARG A 104 -38.38 40.81 33.65
C ARG A 104 -37.49 41.23 34.83
N GLY A 105 -36.75 42.33 34.65
CA GLY A 105 -35.86 42.89 35.67
C GLY A 105 -34.37 42.58 35.52
N VAL A 106 -33.96 41.67 34.62
CA VAL A 106 -32.53 41.37 34.38
C VAL A 106 -31.94 42.27 33.28
N SER A 107 -32.71 42.61 32.25
CA SER A 107 -32.23 43.35 31.07
C SER A 107 -31.72 44.77 31.37
N GLY A 108 -32.10 45.36 32.50
CA GLY A 108 -31.64 46.67 32.97
C GLY A 108 -30.53 46.62 34.03
N THR A 109 -29.98 45.43 34.32
CA THR A 109 -28.93 45.24 35.32
C THR A 109 -27.55 45.04 34.66
N ALA A 110 -26.48 45.17 35.45
CA ALA A 110 -25.14 44.83 35.02
C ALA A 110 -24.96 43.33 34.69
N TYR A 111 -25.95 42.48 35.00
CA TYR A 111 -25.90 41.02 34.82
C TYR A 111 -26.53 40.52 33.51
N ASN A 112 -26.61 41.37 32.48
CA ASN A 112 -27.18 41.01 31.19
C ASN A 112 -26.18 40.24 30.30
N ILE A 113 -26.54 39.00 29.92
CA ILE A 113 -25.71 38.13 29.06
C ILE A 113 -26.02 38.25 27.56
N ARG A 114 -27.13 38.91 27.18
CA ARG A 114 -27.62 38.94 25.78
C ARG A 114 -26.73 39.71 24.81
N GLY A 115 -25.80 40.54 25.30
CA GLY A 115 -24.87 41.32 24.47
C GLY A 115 -23.46 40.74 24.36
N GLN A 116 -23.20 39.57 24.97
CA GLN A 116 -21.84 39.02 25.06
C GLN A 116 -21.42 38.30 23.78
N ARG A 117 -20.12 38.36 23.49
CA ARG A 117 -19.52 37.82 22.24
C ARG A 117 -18.76 36.51 22.42
N ASP A 118 -18.53 36.10 23.66
CA ASP A 118 -17.86 34.85 23.98
C ASP A 118 -18.40 34.25 25.28
N TRP A 119 -18.06 32.99 25.49
CA TRP A 119 -18.43 32.23 26.68
C TRP A 119 -17.77 32.75 27.97
N LYS A 120 -16.60 33.37 27.87
CA LYS A 120 -15.86 33.86 29.04
C LYS A 120 -16.65 34.99 29.72
N ALA A 121 -17.11 35.97 28.95
CA ALA A 121 -17.90 37.09 29.45
C ALA A 121 -19.24 36.63 30.03
N VAL A 122 -19.91 35.65 29.40
CA VAL A 122 -21.14 35.05 29.94
C VAL A 122 -20.88 34.38 31.30
N TYR A 123 -19.76 33.66 31.43
CA TYR A 123 -19.41 32.95 32.66
C TYR A 123 -19.02 33.91 33.79
N GLU A 124 -18.26 34.96 33.51
CA GLU A 124 -17.90 35.99 34.48
C GLU A 124 -19.14 36.66 35.08
N ILE A 125 -20.14 36.98 34.25
CA ILE A 125 -21.42 37.54 34.70
C ILE A 125 -22.19 36.55 35.59
N LEU A 126 -22.27 35.29 35.18
CA LEU A 126 -22.93 34.24 35.95
C LEU A 126 -22.26 34.03 37.32
N GLN A 127 -20.93 34.02 37.37
CA GLN A 127 -20.18 33.92 38.63
C GLN A 127 -20.39 35.14 39.52
N ALA A 128 -20.33 36.35 38.96
CA ALA A 128 -20.55 37.59 39.71
C ALA A 128 -21.96 37.61 40.34
N ALA A 129 -22.99 37.15 39.61
CA ALA A 129 -24.35 37.04 40.14
C ALA A 129 -24.45 36.03 41.30
N ARG A 130 -23.78 34.88 41.15
CA ARG A 130 -23.73 33.82 42.19
C ARG A 130 -23.02 34.32 43.46
N ASP A 131 -21.91 35.00 43.30
CA ASP A 131 -21.07 35.41 44.43
C ASP A 131 -21.75 36.54 45.23
N GLN A 132 -22.44 37.47 44.56
CA GLN A 132 -23.31 38.44 45.22
C GLN A 132 -24.39 37.75 46.07
N TYR A 133 -25.06 36.74 45.52
CA TYR A 133 -26.08 35.97 46.23
C TYR A 133 -25.52 35.26 47.48
N LYS A 134 -24.29 34.71 47.39
CA LYS A 134 -23.61 34.08 48.54
C LYS A 134 -23.25 35.08 49.64
N GLN A 135 -22.72 36.26 49.28
CA GLN A 135 -22.35 37.30 50.24
C GLN A 135 -23.59 37.78 51.02
N GLU A 136 -24.71 38.02 50.36
CA GLU A 136 -25.96 38.41 51.03
C GLU A 136 -26.52 37.33 51.97
N GLY A 137 -26.35 36.05 51.62
CA GLY A 137 -26.71 34.91 52.48
C GLY A 137 -25.88 34.85 53.77
N LEU A 138 -24.58 35.16 53.69
CA LEU A 138 -23.71 35.30 54.85
C LEU A 138 -24.17 36.46 55.75
N PHE A 139 -24.43 37.65 55.17
CA PHE A 139 -24.96 38.81 55.89
C PHE A 139 -26.28 38.53 56.59
N ARG A 140 -27.14 37.67 56.02
CA ARG A 140 -28.41 37.27 56.64
C ARG A 140 -28.23 36.30 57.80
N ARG A 141 -27.22 35.42 57.75
CA ARG A 141 -26.85 34.52 58.87
C ARG A 141 -26.20 35.29 60.02
N THR A 142 -25.33 36.27 59.75
CA THR A 142 -24.79 37.18 60.78
C THR A 142 -25.88 38.07 61.38
N ARG A 143 -26.88 38.51 60.60
CA ARG A 143 -28.01 39.28 61.13
C ARG A 143 -29.01 38.46 61.96
N ARG A 144 -29.15 37.15 61.71
CA ARG A 144 -29.88 36.23 62.61
C ARG A 144 -29.09 35.90 63.88
N LYS A 145 -27.76 35.72 63.78
CA LYS A 145 -26.88 35.49 64.94
C LYS A 145 -26.68 36.73 65.83
N MET A 146 -27.03 37.93 65.36
CA MET A 146 -27.04 39.16 66.18
C MET A 146 -28.42 39.50 66.78
N ALA A 147 -29.47 38.76 66.43
CA ALA A 147 -30.79 38.92 67.04
C ALA A 147 -30.99 38.01 68.28
N ASP A 148 -30.20 36.94 68.41
CA ASP A 148 -30.18 36.08 69.58
C ASP A 148 -28.75 36.06 70.18
N HIS A 149 -28.55 36.64 71.37
CA HIS A 149 -27.28 36.48 72.10
C HIS A 149 -27.23 35.10 72.75
N VAL A 150 -26.19 34.28 72.47
CA VAL A 150 -25.37 33.52 73.45
C VAL A 150 -24.10 32.99 72.75
N GLY A 151 -22.91 33.26 73.30
CA GLY A 151 -21.76 32.33 73.29
C GLY A 151 -20.65 32.53 72.23
N PRO A 152 -19.38 32.24 72.59
CA PRO A 152 -18.20 32.80 71.94
C PRO A 152 -17.90 32.18 70.57
N ALA A 153 -17.30 33.03 69.74
CA ALA A 153 -16.79 32.76 68.41
C ALA A 153 -15.70 31.68 68.40
N VAL A 154 -16.05 30.46 68.01
CA VAL A 154 -15.16 29.47 67.37
C VAL A 154 -16.06 28.62 66.46
N GLU A 155 -15.56 28.15 65.30
CA GLU A 155 -16.27 27.35 64.26
C GLU A 155 -17.05 28.12 63.17
N ALA A 156 -16.50 29.20 62.63
CA ALA A 156 -17.00 29.79 61.36
C ALA A 156 -15.94 29.90 60.25
N VAL A 157 -14.75 29.31 60.43
CA VAL A 157 -13.67 29.38 59.43
C VAL A 157 -13.52 28.10 58.61
N ASP A 158 -14.07 26.96 59.04
CA ASP A 158 -13.80 25.66 58.38
C ASP A 158 -14.81 25.19 57.33
N VAL A 159 -15.80 26.03 56.97
CA VAL A 159 -16.79 25.71 55.91
C VAL A 159 -16.73 26.71 54.74
N ALA A 160 -15.75 27.62 54.74
CA ALA A 160 -15.53 28.55 53.64
C ALA A 160 -14.49 28.06 52.61
N SER A 161 -13.84 26.92 52.84
CA SER A 161 -12.77 26.39 51.99
C SER A 161 -13.15 25.14 51.18
N THR A 162 -14.35 24.59 51.35
CA THR A 162 -14.79 23.44 50.56
C THR A 162 -15.65 23.88 49.37
N VAL A 163 -15.20 23.45 48.19
CA VAL A 163 -15.85 23.58 46.87
C VAL A 163 -15.53 24.87 46.10
N VAL A 164 -14.24 25.10 45.87
CA VAL A 164 -13.79 25.41 44.50
C VAL A 164 -12.85 24.27 44.11
N PRO A 165 -13.25 23.32 43.25
CA PRO A 165 -12.29 22.42 42.65
C PRO A 165 -11.38 23.25 41.75
N ASP A 166 -10.10 23.26 42.08
CA ASP A 166 -9.00 23.84 41.32
C ASP A 166 -8.69 23.02 40.04
N SER A 167 -9.72 22.44 39.41
CA SER A 167 -9.53 21.58 38.26
C SER A 167 -10.71 21.65 37.27
N VAL A 168 -10.44 22.28 36.13
CA VAL A 168 -10.73 21.76 34.79
C VAL A 168 -12.19 21.34 34.50
N TYR A 169 -12.99 22.29 34.00
CA TYR A 169 -14.11 21.97 33.12
C TYR A 169 -13.64 22.22 31.67
N SER A 170 -13.67 21.18 30.84
CA SER A 170 -13.04 21.17 29.51
C SER A 170 -13.80 21.96 28.44
N THR A 171 -15.06 22.33 28.69
CA THR A 171 -15.90 23.09 27.74
C THR A 171 -16.76 24.14 28.46
N PRO A 172 -17.16 25.22 27.77
CA PRO A 172 -18.00 26.28 28.35
C PRO A 172 -19.38 25.81 28.85
N ILE A 173 -19.97 24.82 28.19
CA ILE A 173 -21.31 24.30 28.55
C ILE A 173 -21.24 23.49 29.84
N LEU A 174 -20.23 22.63 29.99
CA LEU A 174 -20.04 21.85 31.21
C LEU A 174 -19.75 22.76 32.42
N GLY A 175 -18.91 23.79 32.24
CA GLY A 175 -18.63 24.79 33.26
C GLY A 175 -19.87 25.55 33.71
N SER A 176 -20.75 25.92 32.76
CA SER A 176 -22.02 26.57 33.05
C SER A 176 -22.98 25.65 33.81
N LEU A 177 -23.10 24.38 33.38
CA LEU A 177 -23.97 23.39 34.02
C LEU A 177 -23.59 23.15 35.49
N ALA A 178 -22.30 23.09 35.82
CA ALA A 178 -21.83 22.94 37.20
C ALA A 178 -22.32 24.08 38.12
N VAL A 179 -22.29 25.32 37.61
CA VAL A 179 -22.79 26.50 38.35
C VAL A 179 -24.31 26.45 38.50
N LEU A 180 -25.03 26.03 37.46
CA LEU A 180 -26.48 25.89 37.49
C LEU A 180 -26.94 24.81 38.48
N LEU A 181 -26.28 23.65 38.52
CA LEU A 181 -26.56 22.57 39.47
C LEU A 181 -26.40 23.03 40.93
N ASN A 182 -25.40 23.88 41.20
CA ASN A 182 -25.20 24.48 42.53
C ASN A 182 -26.34 25.45 42.89
N ALA A 183 -26.80 26.24 41.92
CA ALA A 183 -27.95 27.14 42.10
C ALA A 183 -29.20 26.37 42.54
N VAL A 184 -29.49 25.24 41.90
CA VAL A 184 -30.63 24.37 42.24
C VAL A 184 -30.47 23.72 43.60
N LYS A 185 -29.31 23.16 43.94
CA LYS A 185 -29.06 22.56 45.27
C LYS A 185 -29.28 23.55 46.43
N THR A 186 -29.19 24.85 46.16
CA THR A 186 -29.40 25.91 47.14
C THR A 186 -30.86 26.38 47.24
N ALA A 187 -31.73 26.01 46.28
CA ALA A 187 -33.15 26.29 46.34
C ALA A 187 -33.84 25.30 47.30
N ALA A 188 -34.60 25.79 48.27
CA ALA A 188 -35.15 24.96 49.35
C ALA A 188 -36.38 24.11 48.93
N GLY A 189 -36.93 24.31 47.72
CA GLY A 189 -38.16 23.65 47.23
C GLY A 189 -37.93 22.45 46.30
N VAL A 190 -36.70 21.94 46.21
CA VAL A 190 -36.33 20.99 45.17
C VAL A 190 -36.82 19.57 45.47
N ARG A 191 -37.66 19.04 44.57
CA ARG A 191 -38.05 17.62 44.55
C ARG A 191 -36.82 16.76 44.23
N ASN A 192 -36.52 15.77 45.07
CA ASN A 192 -35.42 14.81 44.91
C ASN A 192 -35.35 14.17 43.51
N GLU A 193 -36.48 14.04 42.83
CA GLU A 193 -36.60 13.50 41.47
C GLU A 193 -35.87 14.35 40.41
N VAL A 194 -35.90 15.69 40.53
CA VAL A 194 -35.24 16.58 39.56
C VAL A 194 -33.73 16.55 39.75
N LEU A 195 -33.22 16.52 40.98
CA LEU A 195 -31.77 16.37 41.24
C LEU A 195 -31.24 15.04 40.69
N GLY A 196 -31.99 13.93 40.86
CA GLY A 196 -31.61 12.64 40.29
C GLY A 196 -31.54 12.64 38.75
N SER A 197 -32.47 13.33 38.07
CA SER A 197 -32.44 13.49 36.61
C SER A 197 -31.33 14.41 36.10
N LEU A 198 -30.77 15.25 36.97
CA LEU A 198 -29.72 16.21 36.64
C LEU A 198 -28.32 15.66 36.90
N ASP A 199 -28.16 14.79 37.91
CA ASP A 199 -26.91 14.07 38.17
C ASP A 199 -26.58 13.07 37.03
N SER A 200 -27.57 12.58 36.28
CA SER A 200 -27.37 11.73 35.10
C SER A 200 -26.94 12.48 33.83
N LEU A 201 -26.94 13.83 33.83
CA LEU A 201 -26.59 14.62 32.66
C LEU A 201 -25.08 14.66 32.39
N ILE A 202 -24.26 14.76 33.43
CA ILE A 202 -22.80 14.90 33.28
C ILE A 202 -22.19 13.76 32.44
N PRO A 203 -22.55 12.47 32.66
CA PRO A 203 -22.10 11.37 31.79
C PRO A 203 -22.59 11.49 30.34
N THR A 204 -23.87 11.83 30.10
CA THR A 204 -24.44 11.97 28.75
C THR A 204 -23.75 13.10 27.96
N PHE A 205 -23.46 14.22 28.61
CA PHE A 205 -22.69 15.32 28.01
C PHE A 205 -21.26 14.92 27.71
N SER A 206 -20.61 14.18 28.62
CA SER A 206 -19.24 13.71 28.41
C SER A 206 -19.14 12.79 27.19
N THR A 207 -20.16 11.94 26.96
CA THR A 207 -20.26 11.11 25.76
C THR A 207 -20.44 11.97 24.50
N ALA A 208 -21.32 12.95 24.53
CA ALA A 208 -21.55 13.85 23.39
C ALA A 208 -20.29 14.67 23.03
N GLU A 209 -19.57 15.22 24.01
CA GLU A 209 -18.37 16.04 23.79
C GLU A 209 -17.21 15.29 23.12
N LEU A 210 -17.07 13.99 23.41
CA LEU A 210 -16.09 13.13 22.72
C LEU A 210 -16.36 13.08 21.21
N PHE A 211 -17.62 13.09 20.81
CA PHE A 211 -18.02 13.00 19.41
C PHE A 211 -18.00 14.35 18.68
N LEU A 212 -18.14 15.47 19.40
CA LEU A 212 -18.06 16.80 18.80
C LEU A 212 -16.67 17.10 18.22
N GLY A 213 -15.60 16.60 18.83
CA GLY A 213 -14.25 16.75 18.30
C GLY A 213 -14.04 15.99 16.98
N VAL A 214 -14.75 14.88 16.80
CA VAL A 214 -14.61 13.96 15.66
C VAL A 214 -15.55 14.30 14.49
N PHE A 215 -16.78 14.73 14.77
CA PHE A 215 -17.83 14.97 13.77
C PHE A 215 -18.18 16.46 13.63
N GLN A 216 -17.16 17.30 13.41
CA GLN A 216 -17.34 18.75 13.33
C GLN A 216 -18.17 19.19 12.12
N GLU A 217 -18.15 18.41 11.03
CA GLU A 217 -18.83 18.73 9.77
C GLU A 217 -20.24 18.13 9.65
N ASP A 218 -20.70 17.36 10.64
CA ASP A 218 -22.03 16.78 10.60
C ASP A 218 -23.10 17.85 10.94
N VAL A 219 -24.00 18.08 9.99
CA VAL A 219 -25.04 19.12 10.06
C VAL A 219 -26.03 18.84 11.20
N ASN A 220 -26.38 17.58 11.46
CA ASN A 220 -27.33 17.21 12.51
C ASN A 220 -26.73 17.40 13.89
N ILE A 221 -25.44 17.04 14.06
CA ILE A 221 -24.69 17.27 15.29
C ILE A 221 -24.53 18.77 15.54
N ARG A 222 -24.16 19.55 14.51
CA ARG A 222 -24.00 21.00 14.63
C ARG A 222 -25.31 21.68 15.04
N GLU A 223 -26.44 21.29 14.44
CA GLU A 223 -27.76 21.83 14.81
C GLU A 223 -28.18 21.40 16.23
N ALA A 224 -27.98 20.13 16.62
CA ALA A 224 -28.28 19.66 17.97
C ALA A 224 -27.43 20.38 19.03
N ALA A 225 -26.15 20.61 18.75
CA ALA A 225 -25.23 21.36 19.60
C ALA A 225 -25.63 22.84 19.70
N ARG A 226 -26.06 23.46 18.60
CA ARG A 226 -26.58 24.84 18.58
C ARG A 226 -27.82 24.96 19.47
N GLN A 227 -28.79 24.04 19.35
CA GLN A 227 -30.00 24.04 20.16
C GLN A 227 -29.70 23.83 21.65
N LEU A 228 -28.75 22.95 21.97
CA LEU A 228 -28.26 22.75 23.33
C LEU A 228 -27.62 24.04 23.88
N THR A 229 -26.78 24.72 23.08
CA THR A 229 -26.16 25.99 23.48
C THR A 229 -27.21 27.05 23.82
N VAL A 230 -28.26 27.17 22.98
CA VAL A 230 -29.38 28.08 23.25
C VAL A 230 -30.07 27.73 24.57
N SER A 231 -30.38 26.46 24.82
CA SER A 231 -30.99 26.03 26.08
C SER A 231 -30.09 26.32 27.30
N THR A 232 -28.77 26.17 27.15
CA THR A 232 -27.80 26.53 28.19
C THR A 232 -27.82 28.04 28.48
N LEU A 233 -27.80 28.89 27.46
CA LEU A 233 -27.88 30.35 27.63
C LEU A 233 -29.18 30.78 28.32
N VAL A 234 -30.31 30.16 27.97
CA VAL A 234 -31.59 30.38 28.66
C VAL A 234 -31.50 30.01 30.14
N ALA A 235 -30.93 28.85 30.47
CA ALA A 235 -30.80 28.43 31.87
C ALA A 235 -29.87 29.34 32.68
N ILE A 236 -28.78 29.82 32.07
CA ILE A 236 -27.89 30.84 32.66
C ILE A 236 -28.68 32.11 32.98
N GLU A 237 -29.50 32.60 32.05
CA GLU A 237 -30.32 33.79 32.26
C GLU A 237 -31.36 33.60 33.38
N GLN A 238 -31.98 32.41 33.46
CA GLN A 238 -32.90 32.07 34.56
C GLN A 238 -32.18 31.95 35.91
N ALA A 239 -30.96 31.41 35.94
CA ALA A 239 -30.17 31.30 37.16
C ALA A 239 -29.74 32.66 37.70
N ILE A 240 -29.32 33.58 36.82
CA ILE A 240 -29.04 34.97 37.17
C ILE A 240 -30.29 35.62 37.77
N ALA A 241 -31.46 35.46 37.12
CA ALA A 241 -32.73 35.96 37.65
C ALA A 241 -33.06 35.39 39.05
N PHE A 242 -32.79 34.10 39.27
CA PHE A 242 -32.98 33.43 40.56
C PHE A 242 -32.05 33.97 41.65
N PHE A 243 -30.78 34.24 41.32
CA PHE A 243 -29.80 34.84 42.25
C PHE A 243 -30.19 36.28 42.61
N LEU A 244 -30.66 37.06 41.64
CA LEU A 244 -31.02 38.48 41.82
C LEU A 244 -32.46 38.72 42.30
N ARG A 245 -33.22 37.66 42.64
CA ARG A 245 -34.64 37.75 43.01
C ARG A 245 -34.95 38.75 44.14
N HIS A 246 -33.98 39.03 45.01
CA HIS A 246 -34.13 39.98 46.11
C HIS A 246 -33.93 41.43 45.69
N GLU A 247 -33.00 41.71 44.78
CA GLU A 247 -32.76 43.06 44.21
C GLU A 247 -33.89 43.47 43.25
N ILE A 248 -34.36 42.53 42.42
CA ILE A 248 -35.50 42.76 41.52
C ILE A 248 -36.78 43.09 42.31
N ARG A 249 -36.94 42.50 43.51
CA ARG A 249 -38.05 42.81 44.44
C ARG A 249 -37.95 44.21 45.05
N LYS A 250 -36.75 44.79 45.20
CA LYS A 250 -36.57 46.17 45.71
C LYS A 250 -36.81 47.22 44.61
N ALA A 251 -36.56 46.88 43.35
CA ALA A 251 -36.61 47.81 42.22
C ALA A 251 -38.00 47.97 41.56
N GLY A 252 -39.00 47.13 41.88
CA GLY A 252 -40.34 47.26 41.28
C GLY A 252 -41.49 46.69 42.13
N LYS A 253 -42.63 47.40 42.14
CA LYS A 253 -43.92 46.87 42.63
C LYS A 253 -44.40 45.75 41.69
N ALA A 254 -43.98 44.51 41.92
CA ALA A 254 -44.56 43.36 41.24
C ALA A 254 -44.70 42.16 42.18
N ILE A 255 -45.94 41.66 42.21
CA ILE A 255 -46.35 40.37 42.75
C ILE A 255 -45.69 39.30 41.87
N LEU A 256 -44.54 38.76 42.28
CA LEU A 256 -44.03 37.48 41.79
C LEU A 256 -43.50 36.69 42.98
N GLN A 257 -44.01 35.46 43.10
CA GLN A 257 -43.65 34.54 44.16
C GLN A 257 -42.29 33.92 43.80
N GLY A 258 -41.38 33.74 44.76
CA GLY A 258 -40.07 33.13 44.51
C GLY A 258 -40.15 31.75 43.82
N ALA A 259 -41.31 31.09 43.93
CA ALA A 259 -41.67 29.85 43.25
C ALA A 259 -41.64 29.94 41.71
N ASP A 260 -41.92 31.11 41.11
CA ASP A 260 -41.94 31.27 39.65
C ASP A 260 -40.53 31.25 39.03
N TYR A 261 -39.55 31.86 39.71
CA TYR A 261 -38.15 31.82 39.28
C TYR A 261 -37.55 30.43 39.43
N GLU A 262 -37.87 29.74 40.53
CA GLU A 262 -37.46 28.35 40.77
C GLU A 262 -38.05 27.40 39.71
N LYS A 263 -39.34 27.53 39.38
CA LYS A 263 -39.99 26.73 38.35
C LYS A 263 -39.35 26.91 36.97
N LYS A 264 -39.11 28.15 36.54
CA LYS A 264 -38.49 28.44 35.24
C LYS A 264 -37.04 27.93 35.14
N LEU A 265 -36.28 28.02 36.24
CA LEU A 265 -34.93 27.45 36.30
C LEU A 265 -34.97 25.92 36.15
N LEU A 266 -35.88 25.24 36.85
CA LEU A 266 -36.06 23.79 36.75
C LEU A 266 -36.48 23.35 35.33
N GLU A 267 -37.42 24.06 34.70
CA GLU A 267 -37.85 23.80 33.32
C GLU A 267 -36.69 23.97 32.32
N SER A 268 -35.86 25.01 32.49
CA SER A 268 -34.70 25.25 31.62
C SER A 268 -33.64 24.15 31.73
N LEU A 269 -33.44 23.58 32.93
CA LEU A 269 -32.50 22.47 33.14
C LEU A 269 -33.02 21.15 32.56
N GLN A 270 -34.32 20.88 32.66
CA GLN A 270 -34.92 19.75 31.95
C GLN A 270 -34.79 19.89 30.43
N ALA A 271 -34.90 21.11 29.90
CA ALA A 271 -34.68 21.37 28.48
C ALA A 271 -33.23 21.07 28.06
N ILE A 272 -32.24 21.47 28.85
CA ILE A 272 -30.83 21.10 28.64
C ILE A 272 -30.68 19.58 28.60
N GLY A 273 -31.28 18.86 29.55
CA GLY A 273 -31.21 17.40 29.59
C GLY A 273 -31.82 16.69 28.38
N ARG A 274 -32.93 17.21 27.84
CA ARG A 274 -33.50 16.70 26.58
C ARG A 274 -32.61 17.00 25.39
N ARG A 275 -32.06 18.22 25.29
CA ARG A 275 -31.18 18.61 24.18
C ARG A 275 -29.85 17.86 24.20
N SER A 276 -29.31 17.55 25.36
CA SER A 276 -28.10 16.73 25.48
C SER A 276 -28.32 15.28 25.07
N ALA A 277 -29.48 14.71 25.38
CA ALA A 277 -29.84 13.37 24.91
C ALA A 277 -29.97 13.32 23.39
N VAL A 278 -30.57 14.34 22.76
CA VAL A 278 -30.63 14.45 21.29
C VAL A 278 -29.23 14.56 20.69
N LEU A 279 -28.36 15.39 21.26
CA LEU A 279 -26.98 15.51 20.76
C LEU A 279 -26.22 14.18 20.86
N ALA A 280 -26.36 13.45 21.98
CA ALA A 280 -25.75 12.14 22.15
C ALA A 280 -26.29 11.10 21.15
N ASP A 281 -27.59 11.12 20.85
CA ASP A 281 -28.22 10.25 19.85
C ASP A 281 -27.72 10.54 18.42
N GLU A 282 -27.66 11.81 18.01
CA GLU A 282 -27.12 12.20 16.70
C GLU A 282 -25.62 11.88 16.57
N ALA A 283 -24.85 12.05 17.65
CA ALA A 283 -23.46 11.63 17.72
C ALA A 283 -23.30 10.12 17.53
N GLN A 284 -24.16 9.32 18.17
CA GLN A 284 -24.15 7.86 18.03
C GLN A 284 -24.53 7.43 16.61
N LYS A 285 -25.54 8.04 16.00
CA LYS A 285 -25.93 7.76 14.59
C LYS A 285 -24.76 8.02 13.64
N SER A 286 -24.09 9.15 13.79
CA SER A 286 -22.95 9.54 12.96
C SER A 286 -21.77 8.58 13.13
N HIS A 287 -21.50 8.14 14.36
CA HIS A 287 -20.49 7.12 14.62
C HIS A 287 -20.80 5.77 13.95
N ILE A 288 -22.05 5.31 14.06
CA ILE A 288 -22.49 4.07 13.41
C ILE A 288 -22.36 4.19 11.89
N TYR A 289 -22.77 5.32 11.31
CA TYR A 289 -22.69 5.55 9.88
C TYR A 289 -21.25 5.59 9.37
N GLN A 290 -20.37 6.35 10.03
CA GLN A 290 -18.95 6.44 9.65
C GLN A 290 -18.26 5.08 9.79
N SER A 291 -18.46 4.39 10.92
CA SER A 291 -17.92 3.04 11.14
C SER A 291 -18.37 2.05 10.06
N HIS A 292 -19.63 2.15 9.62
CA HIS A 292 -20.13 1.34 8.51
C HIS A 292 -19.44 1.68 7.18
N LEU A 293 -19.23 2.97 6.86
CA LEU A 293 -18.48 3.38 5.68
C LEU A 293 -17.03 2.89 5.72
N ASP A 294 -16.34 3.09 6.84
CA ASP A 294 -14.97 2.63 7.05
C ASP A 294 -14.89 1.10 6.90
N SER A 295 -15.89 0.36 7.39
CA SER A 295 -15.95 -1.10 7.24
C SER A 295 -16.18 -1.55 5.80
N ILE A 296 -16.95 -0.79 5.02
CA ILE A 296 -17.14 -1.06 3.59
C ILE A 296 -15.84 -0.83 2.84
N GLU A 297 -15.16 0.28 3.12
CA GLU A 297 -13.88 0.61 2.50
C GLU A 297 -12.80 -0.41 2.87
N ALA A 298 -12.64 -0.75 4.15
CA ALA A 298 -11.73 -1.78 4.61
C ALA A 298 -11.99 -3.12 3.91
N ARG A 299 -13.26 -3.53 3.77
CA ARG A 299 -13.63 -4.76 3.05
C ARG A 299 -13.37 -4.67 1.55
N ARG A 300 -13.52 -3.50 0.93
CA ARG A 300 -13.16 -3.29 -0.49
C ARG A 300 -11.65 -3.43 -0.68
N THR A 301 -10.86 -2.78 0.16
CA THR A 301 -9.38 -2.87 0.13
C THR A 301 -8.92 -4.31 0.35
N GLN A 302 -9.47 -5.00 1.34
CA GLN A 302 -9.14 -6.40 1.61
C GLN A 302 -9.50 -7.31 0.43
N ARG A 303 -10.68 -7.13 -0.19
CA ARG A 303 -11.05 -7.90 -1.39
C ARG A 303 -10.12 -7.60 -2.56
N SER A 304 -9.78 -6.33 -2.81
CA SER A 304 -8.86 -5.96 -3.88
C SER A 304 -7.47 -6.60 -3.69
N LEU A 305 -7.00 -6.71 -2.45
CA LEU A 305 -5.72 -7.38 -2.14
C LEU A 305 -5.80 -8.89 -2.41
N LEU A 306 -6.86 -9.55 -1.94
CA LEU A 306 -7.07 -10.99 -2.19
C LEU A 306 -7.23 -11.31 -3.67
N ASP A 307 -8.01 -10.50 -4.40
CA ASP A 307 -8.19 -10.63 -5.85
C ASP A 307 -6.86 -10.44 -6.59
N GLY A 308 -6.01 -9.51 -6.13
CA GLY A 308 -4.67 -9.30 -6.68
C GLY A 308 -3.73 -10.49 -6.45
N GLN A 309 -3.73 -11.07 -5.24
CA GLN A 309 -2.93 -12.26 -4.93
C GLN A 309 -3.39 -13.48 -5.73
N GLN A 310 -4.70 -13.71 -5.84
CA GLN A 310 -5.27 -14.80 -6.62
C GLN A 310 -4.88 -14.69 -8.10
N ARG A 311 -5.00 -13.50 -8.70
CA ARG A 311 -4.62 -13.27 -10.10
C ARG A 311 -3.15 -13.55 -10.35
N SER A 312 -2.27 -13.13 -9.44
CA SER A 312 -0.84 -13.42 -9.56
C SER A 312 -0.56 -14.93 -9.54
N ALA A 313 -1.26 -15.69 -8.68
CA ALA A 313 -1.19 -17.15 -8.65
C ALA A 313 -1.74 -17.78 -9.95
N ASP A 314 -2.85 -17.26 -10.48
CA ASP A 314 -3.44 -17.72 -11.75
C ASP A 314 -2.48 -17.49 -12.92
N THR A 315 -1.82 -16.33 -12.97
CA THR A 315 -0.79 -16.00 -13.98
C THR A 315 0.38 -16.98 -13.91
N LEU A 316 0.91 -17.25 -12.70
CA LEU A 316 1.99 -18.23 -12.51
C LEU A 316 1.58 -19.65 -12.94
N ASN A 317 0.37 -20.09 -12.56
CA ASN A 317 -0.16 -21.39 -12.96
C ASN A 317 -0.36 -21.47 -14.48
N SER A 318 -0.75 -20.37 -15.14
CA SER A 318 -0.87 -20.28 -16.59
C SER A 318 0.49 -20.43 -17.27
N ILE A 319 1.50 -19.66 -16.85
CA ILE A 319 2.88 -19.77 -17.35
C ILE A 319 3.41 -21.19 -17.14
N HIS A 320 3.23 -21.75 -15.94
CA HIS A 320 3.70 -23.12 -15.64
C HIS A 320 3.10 -24.15 -16.60
N ARG A 321 1.79 -24.07 -16.88
CA ARG A 321 1.13 -24.93 -17.85
C ARG A 321 1.73 -24.80 -19.25
N LEU A 322 1.93 -23.57 -19.72
CA LEU A 322 2.53 -23.29 -21.03
C LEU A 322 3.96 -23.84 -21.14
N LEU A 323 4.74 -23.77 -20.07
CA LEU A 323 6.09 -24.35 -20.01
C LEU A 323 6.06 -25.87 -20.04
N VAL A 324 5.09 -26.51 -19.38
CA VAL A 324 4.87 -27.97 -19.47
C VAL A 324 4.49 -28.36 -20.91
N ASP A 325 3.58 -27.62 -21.53
CA ASP A 325 3.16 -27.85 -22.92
C ASP A 325 4.34 -27.69 -23.89
N HIS A 326 5.20 -26.69 -23.67
CA HIS A 326 6.44 -26.52 -24.44
C HIS A 326 7.36 -27.75 -24.36
N VAL A 327 7.62 -28.25 -23.14
CA VAL A 327 8.45 -29.44 -22.94
C VAL A 327 7.83 -30.65 -23.65
N GLN A 328 6.50 -30.80 -23.58
CA GLN A 328 5.79 -31.88 -24.25
C GLN A 328 5.91 -31.78 -25.78
N GLN A 329 5.63 -30.62 -26.38
CA GLN A 329 5.76 -30.43 -27.83
C GLN A 329 7.20 -30.66 -28.31
N LYS A 330 8.19 -30.16 -27.58
CA LYS A 330 9.62 -30.37 -27.92
C LYS A 330 9.99 -31.85 -27.86
N SER A 331 9.46 -32.60 -26.89
CA SER A 331 9.70 -34.05 -26.81
C SER A 331 9.05 -34.84 -27.95
N GLN A 332 7.85 -34.45 -28.38
CA GLN A 332 7.14 -35.06 -29.50
C GLN A 332 7.84 -34.77 -30.83
N LEU A 333 8.30 -33.53 -31.04
CA LEU A 333 9.06 -33.15 -32.23
C LEU A 333 10.32 -34.01 -32.37
N ARG A 334 11.07 -34.19 -31.28
CA ARG A 334 12.26 -35.06 -31.28
C ARG A 334 11.94 -36.50 -31.61
N ALA A 335 10.87 -37.05 -31.03
CA ALA A 335 10.46 -38.42 -31.33
C ALA A 335 10.15 -38.59 -32.82
N ALA A 336 9.45 -37.62 -33.41
CA ALA A 336 9.15 -37.60 -34.84
C ALA A 336 10.41 -37.45 -35.71
N GLU A 337 11.35 -36.56 -35.35
CA GLU A 337 12.62 -36.39 -36.06
C GLU A 337 13.48 -37.66 -36.02
N GLN A 338 13.53 -38.32 -34.86
CA GLN A 338 14.24 -39.58 -34.70
C GLN A 338 13.60 -40.71 -35.52
N GLU A 339 12.26 -40.78 -35.56
CA GLU A 339 11.53 -41.71 -36.42
C GLU A 339 11.82 -41.45 -37.90
N ILE A 340 11.79 -40.19 -38.35
CA ILE A 340 12.14 -39.81 -39.73
C ILE A 340 13.56 -40.25 -40.06
N LEU A 341 14.52 -40.07 -39.16
CA LEU A 341 15.91 -40.49 -39.36
C LEU A 341 16.03 -42.01 -39.47
N MET A 342 15.34 -42.75 -38.62
CA MET A 342 15.28 -44.22 -38.67
C MET A 342 14.66 -44.71 -39.99
N LEU A 343 13.53 -44.13 -40.41
CA LEU A 343 12.86 -44.47 -41.67
C LEU A 343 13.73 -44.12 -42.89
N ARG A 344 14.51 -43.03 -42.84
CA ARG A 344 15.48 -42.70 -43.89
C ARG A 344 16.60 -43.74 -43.97
N ALA A 345 17.18 -44.13 -42.84
CA ALA A 345 18.20 -45.16 -42.78
C ALA A 345 17.68 -46.51 -43.30
N GLU A 346 16.46 -46.89 -42.94
CA GLU A 346 15.81 -48.09 -43.46
C GLU A 346 15.53 -48.01 -44.96
N ASN A 347 15.03 -46.88 -45.46
CA ASN A 347 14.84 -46.67 -46.91
C ASN A 347 16.15 -46.82 -47.68
N VAL A 348 17.26 -46.28 -47.15
CA VAL A 348 18.59 -46.46 -47.75
C VAL A 348 18.97 -47.94 -47.76
N ARG A 349 18.80 -48.65 -46.63
CA ARG A 349 19.08 -50.09 -46.52
C ARG A 349 18.27 -50.93 -47.51
N LEU A 350 16.99 -50.65 -47.65
CA LEU A 350 16.09 -51.36 -48.57
C LEU A 350 16.46 -51.08 -50.04
N ARG A 351 16.85 -49.84 -50.37
CA ARG A 351 17.34 -49.44 -51.69
C ARG A 351 18.72 -50.02 -52.03
N SER A 352 19.53 -50.37 -51.03
CA SER A 352 20.87 -50.95 -51.22
C SER A 352 20.89 -52.49 -51.37
N THR A 353 19.77 -53.13 -51.73
CA THR A 353 19.73 -54.58 -51.99
C THR A 353 20.36 -54.93 -53.36
N SER A 354 21.70 -54.91 -53.43
CA SER A 354 22.56 -55.58 -54.42
C SER A 354 23.85 -56.03 -53.71
N PRO A 355 24.40 -57.23 -53.99
CA PRO A 355 25.47 -57.79 -53.17
C PRO A 355 26.85 -57.25 -53.58
N PHE A 356 27.57 -56.59 -52.66
CA PHE A 356 29.03 -56.57 -52.68
C PHE A 356 29.66 -56.32 -51.30
N GLU A 357 30.83 -56.91 -51.14
CA GLU A 357 31.62 -57.19 -49.93
C GLU A 357 32.28 -55.99 -49.23
N PRO A 358 32.76 -56.17 -47.97
CA PRO A 358 33.29 -55.10 -47.14
C PRO A 358 34.77 -54.81 -47.44
N GLY A 359 35.04 -53.63 -48.03
CA GLY A 359 36.37 -53.06 -48.20
C GLY A 359 36.61 -51.94 -47.20
N GLY A 360 37.53 -52.17 -46.25
CA GLY A 360 37.76 -51.29 -45.11
C GLY A 360 38.43 -49.95 -45.42
N TRP A 361 38.50 -49.11 -44.38
CA TRP A 361 39.67 -48.37 -43.91
C TRP A 361 39.25 -47.60 -42.65
N ILE A 362 39.95 -47.83 -41.53
CA ILE A 362 39.85 -47.01 -40.31
C ILE A 362 41.11 -46.15 -40.26
N PRO A 363 41.06 -44.81 -40.29
CA PRO A 363 42.20 -44.00 -39.91
C PRO A 363 42.28 -43.95 -38.38
N SER A 364 43.45 -44.32 -37.85
CA SER A 364 43.80 -44.11 -36.44
C SER A 364 43.76 -42.61 -36.10
N PRO A 365 43.29 -42.22 -34.90
CA PRO A 365 43.33 -40.83 -34.48
C PRO A 365 44.79 -40.41 -34.22
N ALA A 366 45.20 -39.31 -34.84
CA ALA A 366 46.45 -38.64 -34.51
C ALA A 366 46.37 -38.14 -33.07
N GLN A 367 47.33 -38.57 -32.24
CA GLN A 367 47.52 -38.05 -30.89
C GLN A 367 48.09 -36.63 -30.99
N THR A 368 47.26 -35.63 -30.75
CA THR A 368 47.70 -34.25 -30.52
C THR A 368 48.41 -34.15 -29.17
N THR A 369 49.64 -33.64 -29.21
CA THR A 369 50.43 -33.25 -28.04
C THR A 369 49.67 -32.25 -27.16
N PRO A 370 49.75 -32.33 -25.82
CA PRO A 370 49.10 -31.38 -24.94
C PRO A 370 49.84 -30.04 -25.02
N SER A 371 49.28 -29.09 -25.76
CA SER A 371 49.66 -27.68 -25.64
C SER A 371 49.19 -27.20 -24.26
N THR A 372 50.15 -26.96 -23.38
CA THR A 372 49.94 -26.35 -22.05
C THR A 372 49.63 -24.86 -22.22
N THR A 373 48.49 -24.56 -22.83
CA THR A 373 47.95 -23.20 -22.85
C THR A 373 47.26 -22.98 -21.51
N VAL A 374 47.61 -21.90 -20.80
CA VAL A 374 46.93 -21.52 -19.56
C VAL A 374 45.54 -21.03 -19.94
N TYR A 375 44.54 -21.89 -19.83
CA TYR A 375 43.15 -21.57 -20.15
C TYR A 375 42.52 -20.75 -19.02
N LEU A 376 41.72 -19.75 -19.38
CA LEU A 376 40.93 -18.99 -18.42
C LEU A 376 39.81 -19.89 -17.87
N SER A 377 39.69 -20.00 -16.55
CA SER A 377 38.58 -20.72 -15.92
C SER A 377 37.29 -19.89 -16.03
N GLN A 378 36.12 -20.54 -15.89
CA GLN A 378 34.82 -19.85 -15.90
C GLN A 378 34.74 -18.78 -14.78
N ALA A 379 35.35 -19.04 -13.63
CA ALA A 379 35.47 -18.07 -12.55
C ALA A 379 36.35 -16.86 -12.92
N ALA A 380 37.43 -17.08 -13.66
CA ALA A 380 38.29 -16.00 -14.14
C ALA A 380 37.63 -15.19 -15.27
N LEU A 381 36.82 -15.83 -16.13
CA LEU A 381 35.98 -15.12 -17.11
C LEU A 381 34.93 -14.24 -16.42
N ARG A 382 34.25 -14.77 -15.39
CA ARG A 382 33.35 -13.97 -14.55
C ARG A 382 34.06 -12.78 -13.95
N GLN A 383 35.23 -12.95 -13.31
CA GLN A 383 35.96 -11.82 -12.72
C GLN A 383 36.32 -10.73 -13.74
N VAL A 384 36.70 -11.12 -14.96
CA VAL A 384 36.98 -10.17 -16.04
C VAL A 384 35.76 -9.30 -16.38
N LEU A 385 34.57 -9.90 -16.37
CA LEU A 385 33.30 -9.25 -16.70
C LEU A 385 32.69 -8.52 -15.49
N ASP A 386 32.86 -9.03 -14.27
CA ASP A 386 32.35 -8.47 -13.01
C ASP A 386 33.13 -7.22 -12.58
N ILE A 387 34.43 -7.14 -12.90
CA ILE A 387 35.21 -5.89 -12.82
C ILE A 387 34.64 -4.82 -13.78
N ALA A 388 33.79 -5.20 -14.74
CA ALA A 388 33.14 -4.28 -15.66
C ALA A 388 31.78 -3.77 -15.20
N GLU A 389 31.09 -4.46 -14.28
CA GLU A 389 29.69 -4.20 -13.98
C GLU A 389 29.38 -4.51 -12.51
N GLY A 390 28.88 -3.53 -11.75
CA GLY A 390 28.50 -3.74 -10.36
C GLY A 390 27.25 -4.62 -10.26
N SER A 391 27.42 -5.83 -9.71
CA SER A 391 26.33 -6.81 -9.56
C SER A 391 25.14 -6.25 -8.76
N ALA A 392 24.03 -5.99 -9.45
CA ALA A 392 22.73 -5.80 -8.87
C ALA A 392 21.77 -6.86 -9.43
N THR A 393 21.12 -7.63 -8.56
CA THR A 393 20.09 -8.60 -8.94
C THR A 393 18.85 -7.83 -9.41
N ASP A 394 18.74 -7.60 -10.72
CA ASP A 394 17.71 -6.71 -11.26
C ASP A 394 16.29 -7.13 -10.87
N THR A 395 16.05 -8.44 -10.88
CA THR A 395 14.79 -9.11 -10.52
C THR A 395 14.37 -8.82 -9.08
N GLU A 396 15.31 -8.69 -8.13
CA GLU A 396 15.00 -8.42 -6.71
C GLU A 396 14.44 -7.00 -6.56
N PHE A 397 15.11 -6.02 -7.15
CA PHE A 397 14.68 -4.62 -7.12
C PHE A 397 13.31 -4.39 -7.78
N VAL A 398 12.98 -5.12 -8.86
CA VAL A 398 11.64 -5.09 -9.46
C VAL A 398 10.62 -5.67 -8.49
N ASN A 399 10.94 -6.79 -7.82
CA ASN A 399 10.04 -7.39 -6.82
C ASN A 399 9.81 -6.48 -5.61
N ASP A 400 10.81 -5.75 -5.15
CA ASP A 400 10.70 -4.83 -4.02
C ASP A 400 9.79 -3.64 -4.34
N ARG A 401 9.75 -3.20 -5.60
CA ARG A 401 8.98 -2.02 -6.04
C ARG A 401 7.65 -2.35 -6.70
N LYS A 402 7.36 -3.61 -7.03
CA LYS A 402 6.13 -3.98 -7.76
C LYS A 402 4.83 -3.56 -7.06
N GLU A 403 4.82 -3.51 -5.72
CA GLU A 403 3.64 -3.08 -4.96
C GLU A 403 3.38 -1.57 -5.03
N MET A 404 4.39 -0.78 -5.44
CA MET A 404 4.22 0.65 -5.71
C MET A 404 3.52 0.89 -7.05
N LEU A 405 3.55 -0.08 -7.97
CA LEU A 405 2.87 0.03 -9.27
C LEU A 405 1.37 -0.27 -9.12
N PRO A 406 0.49 0.51 -9.79
CA PRO A 406 -0.95 0.28 -9.75
C PRO A 406 -1.31 -1.17 -10.10
N TRP A 407 -1.99 -1.87 -9.19
CA TRP A 407 -2.29 -3.30 -9.36
C TRP A 407 -3.08 -3.60 -10.64
N ARG A 408 -3.96 -2.67 -11.06
CA ARG A 408 -4.76 -2.83 -12.30
C ARG A 408 -3.88 -2.87 -13.53
N GLN A 409 -2.85 -2.03 -13.59
CA GLN A 409 -1.90 -2.01 -14.70
C GLN A 409 -1.01 -3.26 -14.70
N ARG A 410 -0.60 -3.74 -13.52
CA ARG A 410 0.08 -5.05 -13.37
C ARG A 410 -0.78 -6.20 -13.91
N ALA A 411 -2.04 -6.28 -13.47
CA ALA A 411 -2.97 -7.30 -13.92
C ALA A 411 -3.27 -7.24 -15.43
N HIS A 412 -3.18 -6.05 -16.03
CA HIS A 412 -3.35 -5.85 -17.47
C HIS A 412 -2.10 -6.30 -18.24
N ALA A 413 -0.89 -5.97 -17.80
CA ALA A 413 0.33 -6.57 -18.34
C ALA A 413 0.31 -8.10 -18.27
N GLU A 414 -0.15 -8.67 -17.15
CA GLU A 414 -0.26 -10.13 -16.99
C GLU A 414 -1.24 -10.79 -17.97
N GLN A 415 -2.21 -10.06 -18.54
CA GLN A 415 -3.11 -10.62 -19.57
C GLN A 415 -2.38 -11.05 -20.84
N VAL A 416 -1.16 -10.56 -21.08
CA VAL A 416 -0.31 -10.98 -22.20
C VAL A 416 -0.19 -12.51 -22.25
N VAL A 417 -0.07 -13.17 -21.10
CA VAL A 417 0.07 -14.64 -20.99
C VAL A 417 -1.16 -15.38 -21.55
N ASN A 418 -2.33 -14.74 -21.54
CA ASN A 418 -3.59 -15.33 -22.00
C ASN A 418 -3.86 -15.08 -23.49
N THR A 419 -2.97 -14.38 -24.19
CA THR A 419 -3.11 -14.12 -25.63
C THR A 419 -2.62 -15.30 -26.46
N GLN A 420 -3.24 -15.52 -27.62
CA GLN A 420 -2.82 -16.58 -28.53
C GLN A 420 -1.37 -16.39 -29.01
N GLN A 421 -0.99 -15.16 -29.34
CA GLN A 421 0.34 -14.84 -29.86
C GLN A 421 1.45 -15.14 -28.84
N PHE A 422 1.24 -14.83 -27.56
CA PHE A 422 2.17 -15.21 -26.50
C PHE A 422 2.22 -16.73 -26.30
N GLN A 423 1.08 -17.40 -26.30
CA GLN A 423 0.99 -18.86 -26.14
C GLN A 423 1.69 -19.61 -27.27
N ASP A 424 1.45 -19.20 -28.52
CA ASP A 424 2.12 -19.78 -29.69
C ASP A 424 3.64 -19.59 -29.61
N TRP A 425 4.09 -18.40 -29.19
CA TRP A 425 5.51 -18.11 -29.00
C TRP A 425 6.15 -18.98 -27.91
N ILE A 426 5.59 -19.02 -26.70
CA ILE A 426 6.21 -19.70 -25.56
C ILE A 426 6.14 -21.23 -25.70
N VAL A 427 5.04 -21.77 -26.23
CA VAL A 427 4.83 -23.22 -26.36
C VAL A 427 5.62 -23.79 -27.54
N SER A 428 5.79 -23.03 -28.63
CA SER A 428 6.47 -23.52 -29.84
C SER A 428 7.81 -24.21 -29.55
N PRO A 429 8.11 -25.38 -30.15
CA PRO A 429 9.39 -26.07 -29.94
C PRO A 429 10.55 -25.43 -30.72
N TYR A 430 10.26 -24.51 -31.64
CA TYR A 430 11.24 -23.83 -32.49
C TYR A 430 11.72 -22.53 -31.88
N SER A 431 12.93 -22.10 -32.28
CA SER A 431 13.43 -20.78 -31.92
C SER A 431 12.49 -19.69 -32.46
N ALA A 432 12.17 -18.70 -31.64
CA ALA A 432 11.19 -17.67 -31.98
C ALA A 432 11.45 -16.35 -31.25
N LYS A 433 10.96 -15.25 -31.83
CA LYS A 433 11.01 -13.89 -31.26
C LYS A 433 9.59 -13.34 -31.05
N LEU A 434 9.41 -12.49 -30.06
CA LEU A 434 8.16 -11.76 -29.82
C LEU A 434 8.47 -10.37 -29.25
N LEU A 435 7.73 -9.35 -29.69
CA LEU A 435 7.79 -8.01 -29.12
C LEU A 435 6.43 -7.63 -28.54
N VAL A 436 6.40 -7.36 -27.23
CA VAL A 436 5.23 -6.87 -26.50
C VAL A 436 5.39 -5.38 -26.25
N HIS A 437 4.41 -4.58 -26.64
CA HIS A 437 4.46 -3.13 -26.45
C HIS A 437 3.21 -2.59 -25.78
N TRP A 438 3.36 -1.46 -25.11
CA TRP A 438 2.26 -0.74 -24.49
C TRP A 438 2.33 0.73 -24.92
N ASP A 439 1.56 1.09 -25.94
CA ASP A 439 1.62 2.41 -26.61
C ASP A 439 0.52 3.38 -26.22
N PHE A 440 -0.65 2.88 -25.83
CA PHE A 440 -1.80 3.72 -25.51
C PHE A 440 -2.12 3.68 -24.02
N GLN A 441 -2.43 4.85 -23.44
CA GLN A 441 -2.58 5.05 -22.00
C GLN A 441 -1.38 4.47 -21.23
N LEU A 442 -0.21 5.09 -21.47
CA LEU A 442 1.05 4.61 -20.91
C LEU A 442 0.93 4.33 -19.40
N PRO A 443 1.40 3.15 -18.95
CA PRO A 443 1.35 2.80 -17.56
C PRO A 443 2.27 3.72 -16.73
N GLU A 444 2.00 3.75 -15.43
CA GLU A 444 2.89 4.41 -14.49
C GLU A 444 4.20 3.60 -14.39
N CYS A 445 5.33 4.31 -14.45
CA CYS A 445 6.65 3.71 -14.30
C CYS A 445 7.34 4.29 -13.06
N ILE A 446 8.06 3.45 -12.33
CA ILE A 446 8.75 3.82 -11.09
C ILE A 446 10.20 3.38 -11.19
N ALA A 447 11.15 4.32 -11.11
CA ALA A 447 12.59 4.06 -11.22
C ALA A 447 12.97 3.21 -12.46
N GLY A 448 12.39 3.56 -13.61
CA GLY A 448 12.61 2.84 -14.87
C GLY A 448 11.93 1.47 -14.99
N ILE A 449 11.09 1.07 -14.02
CA ILE A 449 10.31 -0.18 -14.03
C ILE A 449 8.88 0.10 -14.47
N SER A 450 8.33 -0.75 -15.33
CA SER A 450 6.93 -0.73 -15.77
C SER A 450 6.17 -1.99 -15.31
N PRO A 451 4.84 -2.06 -15.49
CA PRO A 451 4.09 -3.30 -15.31
C PRO A 451 4.59 -4.47 -16.20
N LEU A 452 5.14 -4.19 -17.39
CA LEU A 452 5.77 -5.22 -18.23
C LEU A 452 7.06 -5.76 -17.63
N SER A 453 7.79 -4.94 -16.87
CA SER A 453 8.96 -5.39 -16.10
C SER A 453 8.57 -6.40 -15.01
N VAL A 454 7.40 -6.23 -14.39
CA VAL A 454 6.84 -7.20 -13.42
C VAL A 454 6.50 -8.51 -14.13
N LEU A 455 5.86 -8.47 -15.29
CA LEU A 455 5.61 -9.66 -16.12
C LEU A 455 6.91 -10.39 -16.47
N CYS A 456 7.94 -9.67 -16.93
CA CYS A 456 9.25 -10.24 -17.26
C CYS A 456 9.91 -10.89 -16.04
N THR A 457 9.81 -10.26 -14.88
CA THR A 457 10.27 -10.81 -13.59
C THR A 457 9.54 -12.12 -13.26
N THR A 458 8.22 -12.13 -13.33
CA THR A 458 7.39 -13.32 -13.07
C THR A 458 7.72 -14.45 -14.03
N LEU A 459 7.89 -14.15 -15.32
CA LEU A 459 8.29 -15.14 -16.33
C LEU A 459 9.68 -15.71 -16.04
N SER A 460 10.67 -14.86 -15.76
CA SER A 460 12.03 -15.30 -15.46
C SER A 460 12.10 -16.18 -14.20
N GLN A 461 11.29 -15.88 -13.18
CA GLN A 461 11.18 -16.71 -11.97
C GLN A 461 10.57 -18.08 -12.26
N ALA A 462 9.51 -18.13 -13.07
CA ALA A 462 8.88 -19.38 -13.48
C ALA A 462 9.83 -20.27 -14.30
N LEU A 463 10.64 -19.67 -15.17
CA LEU A 463 11.68 -20.35 -15.94
C LEU A 463 12.80 -20.90 -15.05
N GLY A 464 13.31 -20.08 -14.12
CA GLY A 464 14.38 -20.46 -13.19
C GLY A 464 14.02 -21.61 -12.23
N ALA A 465 12.73 -21.94 -12.09
CA ALA A 465 12.27 -23.07 -11.30
C ALA A 465 12.51 -24.45 -11.97
N GLN A 466 12.92 -24.48 -13.25
CA GLN A 466 13.13 -25.72 -14.01
C GLN A 466 14.52 -25.79 -14.64
N GLU A 467 15.24 -26.89 -14.42
CA GLU A 467 16.61 -27.10 -14.94
C GLU A 467 16.71 -27.16 -16.49
N ARG A 468 15.59 -27.34 -17.20
CA ARG A 468 15.56 -27.42 -18.66
C ARG A 468 15.52 -26.06 -19.35
N PHE A 469 15.43 -24.99 -18.57
CA PHE A 469 15.38 -23.62 -19.06
C PHE A 469 16.56 -22.81 -18.55
N LEU A 470 17.16 -22.04 -19.45
CA LEU A 470 18.07 -20.95 -19.10
C LEU A 470 17.32 -19.64 -19.35
N SER A 471 17.38 -18.71 -18.41
CA SER A 471 16.71 -17.41 -18.54
C SER A 471 17.71 -16.30 -18.29
N ALA A 472 17.94 -15.45 -19.29
CA ALA A 472 18.74 -14.25 -19.16
C ALA A 472 17.81 -13.04 -19.36
N VAL A 473 17.72 -12.18 -18.35
CA VAL A 473 16.78 -11.04 -18.30
C VAL A 473 17.52 -9.73 -18.08
N PHE A 474 17.14 -8.66 -18.78
CA PHE A 474 17.74 -7.34 -18.61
C PHE A 474 16.67 -6.25 -18.65
N PHE A 475 16.77 -5.25 -17.75
CA PHE A 475 15.80 -4.17 -17.61
C PHE A 475 16.43 -2.83 -18.01
N CYS A 476 16.28 -2.44 -19.28
CA CYS A 476 16.91 -1.25 -19.85
C CYS A 476 16.60 0.02 -19.07
N GLY A 477 15.34 0.24 -18.70
CA GLY A 477 14.92 1.45 -17.98
C GLY A 477 15.62 1.61 -16.63
N ARG A 478 15.83 0.50 -15.90
CA ARG A 478 16.51 0.50 -14.60
C ARG A 478 18.00 0.84 -14.70
N HIS A 479 18.69 0.30 -15.71
CA HIS A 479 20.11 0.59 -15.93
C HIS A 479 20.35 2.03 -16.41
N VAL A 480 19.44 2.57 -17.23
CA VAL A 480 19.48 3.99 -17.62
C VAL A 480 19.22 4.91 -16.44
N GLU A 481 18.26 4.57 -15.56
CA GLU A 481 17.96 5.40 -14.39
C GLU A 481 19.10 5.36 -13.37
N THR A 482 19.66 4.18 -13.08
CA THR A 482 20.84 4.04 -12.20
C THR A 482 22.02 4.89 -12.71
N ALA A 483 22.28 4.88 -14.02
CA ALA A 483 23.35 5.69 -14.61
C ALA A 483 23.12 7.20 -14.38
N ARG A 484 21.88 7.67 -14.54
CA ARG A 484 21.51 9.09 -14.30
C ARG A 484 21.62 9.49 -12.84
N GLU A 485 21.16 8.63 -11.93
CA GLU A 485 21.30 8.85 -10.49
C GLU A 485 22.77 8.97 -10.10
N GLN A 486 23.64 8.12 -10.66
CA GLN A 486 25.08 8.17 -10.43
C GLN A 486 25.72 9.45 -10.98
N GLU A 487 25.36 9.87 -12.20
CA GLU A 487 25.83 11.12 -12.79
C GLU A 487 25.44 12.34 -11.94
N ALA A 488 24.20 12.37 -11.42
CA ALA A 488 23.73 13.45 -10.55
C ALA A 488 24.51 13.53 -9.22
N LEU A 489 24.88 12.39 -8.63
CA LEU A 489 25.68 12.34 -7.39
C LEU A 489 27.13 12.80 -7.59
N ASP A 490 27.71 12.53 -8.77
CA ASP A 490 29.06 12.94 -9.11
C ASP A 490 29.16 14.45 -9.40
N GLU A 491 28.09 15.09 -9.89
CA GLU A 491 28.02 16.54 -10.13
C GLU A 491 27.99 17.38 -8.83
N ASP A 492 27.37 16.87 -7.77
CA ASP A 492 27.30 17.54 -6.46
C ASP A 492 28.60 17.42 -5.63
N SER A 493 29.53 16.55 -6.03
CA SER A 493 30.82 16.35 -5.38
C SER A 493 31.91 17.31 -5.93
N ASP A 494 31.96 18.51 -5.35
CA ASP A 494 33.02 19.55 -5.42
C ASP A 494 34.14 19.33 -6.45
N GLY A 495 33.93 19.81 -7.69
CA GLY A 495 34.85 20.58 -8.55
C GLY A 495 36.28 20.09 -8.86
N SER A 496 36.77 19.03 -8.23
CA SER A 496 38.15 18.56 -8.37
C SER A 496 38.24 17.62 -9.57
N ARG A 497 38.22 18.24 -10.75
CA ARG A 497 38.45 17.59 -12.04
C ARG A 497 39.84 16.95 -12.06
N SER A 498 39.94 15.68 -11.69
CA SER A 498 40.99 14.83 -12.23
C SER A 498 40.60 14.48 -13.68
N SER A 499 41.14 15.24 -14.61
CA SER A 499 41.04 15.00 -16.06
C SER A 499 41.85 13.77 -16.50
N SER A 500 41.79 12.67 -15.73
CA SER A 500 42.47 11.41 -16.03
C SER A 500 41.76 10.20 -15.41
N SER A 501 40.51 9.96 -15.83
CA SER A 501 39.96 8.61 -16.01
C SER A 501 38.71 8.69 -16.90
N SER A 502 38.93 8.89 -18.19
CA SER A 502 37.94 8.58 -19.23
C SER A 502 37.65 7.08 -19.24
N SER A 503 36.81 6.62 -18.32
CA SER A 503 36.08 5.34 -18.37
C SER A 503 35.29 5.13 -17.06
N SER A 504 34.42 6.08 -16.68
CA SER A 504 33.25 5.67 -15.89
C SER A 504 32.47 4.77 -16.84
N ARG A 505 32.67 3.45 -16.71
CA ARG A 505 32.12 2.43 -17.61
C ARG A 505 30.62 2.56 -17.51
N SER A 506 29.97 3.10 -18.53
CA SER A 506 28.52 3.30 -18.55
C SER A 506 27.84 1.98 -18.20
N SER A 507 27.22 1.92 -17.03
CA SER A 507 26.44 0.78 -16.54
C SER A 507 25.08 0.68 -17.26
N SER A 508 25.02 1.15 -18.51
CA SER A 508 23.84 1.27 -19.33
C SER A 508 24.22 1.16 -20.81
N GLY A 509 23.26 0.80 -21.67
CA GLY A 509 23.49 0.59 -23.09
C GLY A 509 23.93 -0.83 -23.47
N GLY A 510 24.34 -1.00 -24.73
CA GLY A 510 24.54 -2.32 -25.34
C GLY A 510 25.60 -3.18 -24.65
N ARG A 511 26.72 -2.59 -24.21
CA ARG A 511 27.77 -3.34 -23.49
C ARG A 511 27.29 -3.88 -22.15
N SER A 512 26.56 -3.08 -21.38
CA SER A 512 26.00 -3.49 -20.08
C SER A 512 24.97 -4.61 -20.26
N LEU A 513 24.04 -4.45 -21.22
CA LEU A 513 23.11 -5.52 -21.59
C LEU A 513 23.85 -6.82 -21.89
N LEU A 514 24.88 -6.77 -22.72
CA LEU A 514 25.60 -7.94 -23.17
C LEU A 514 26.40 -8.61 -22.04
N ASN A 515 27.10 -7.83 -21.22
CA ASN A 515 27.82 -8.34 -20.06
C ASN A 515 26.87 -9.01 -19.06
N SER A 516 25.75 -8.37 -18.74
CA SER A 516 24.74 -8.92 -17.84
C SER A 516 24.18 -10.25 -18.34
N LEU A 517 23.83 -10.34 -19.64
CA LEU A 517 23.35 -11.61 -20.21
C LEU A 517 24.42 -12.71 -20.17
N ILE A 518 25.68 -12.38 -20.49
CA ILE A 518 26.80 -13.34 -20.42
C ILE A 518 27.01 -13.83 -18.98
N LEU A 519 27.03 -12.92 -18.00
CA LEU A 519 27.18 -13.27 -16.59
C LEU A 519 26.04 -14.18 -16.13
N GLN A 520 24.78 -13.84 -16.45
CA GLN A 520 23.63 -14.68 -16.11
C GLN A 520 23.72 -16.10 -16.70
N LEU A 521 24.25 -16.25 -17.92
CA LEU A 521 24.49 -17.57 -18.51
C LEU A 521 25.59 -18.33 -17.78
N LEU A 522 26.72 -17.67 -17.48
CA LEU A 522 27.83 -18.27 -16.71
C LEU A 522 27.40 -18.67 -15.30
N ASP A 523 26.34 -18.08 -14.76
CA ASP A 523 25.78 -18.41 -13.46
C ASP A 523 24.90 -19.66 -13.51
N GLN A 524 24.21 -19.90 -14.62
CA GLN A 524 23.24 -20.97 -14.77
C GLN A 524 23.82 -22.25 -15.38
N GLN A 525 24.89 -22.16 -16.17
CA GLN A 525 25.48 -23.32 -16.86
C GLN A 525 27.02 -23.29 -16.86
N ALA A 526 27.62 -24.48 -16.82
CA ALA A 526 29.04 -24.64 -17.11
C ALA A 526 29.29 -24.61 -18.63
N PHE A 527 30.31 -23.86 -19.07
CA PHE A 527 30.74 -23.77 -20.46
C PHE A 527 32.14 -24.33 -20.65
N ASP A 528 32.43 -24.85 -21.85
CA ASP A 528 33.78 -25.28 -22.20
C ASP A 528 34.65 -24.06 -22.49
N THR A 529 35.34 -23.58 -21.45
CA THR A 529 36.21 -22.41 -21.56
C THR A 529 37.43 -22.63 -22.45
N ARG A 530 37.81 -23.89 -22.75
CA ARG A 530 38.88 -24.18 -23.70
C ARG A 530 38.45 -23.86 -25.12
N SER A 531 37.26 -24.33 -25.51
CA SER A 531 36.66 -24.01 -26.80
C SER A 531 36.42 -22.50 -26.95
N LEU A 532 35.90 -21.84 -25.90
CA LEU A 532 35.68 -20.39 -25.91
C LEU A 532 36.99 -19.60 -26.09
N SER A 533 38.05 -19.95 -25.35
CA SER A 533 39.34 -19.24 -25.45
C SER A 533 40.09 -19.48 -26.77
N GLN A 534 39.71 -20.49 -27.55
CA GLN A 534 40.22 -20.71 -28.91
C GLN A 534 39.46 -19.87 -29.96
N GLN A 535 38.18 -19.61 -29.73
CA GLN A 535 37.31 -18.88 -30.66
C GLN A 535 37.29 -17.38 -30.38
N VAL A 536 37.48 -16.98 -29.12
CA VAL A 536 37.28 -15.61 -28.64
C VAL A 536 38.61 -15.05 -28.10
N ALA A 537 38.96 -13.85 -28.53
CA ALA A 537 40.13 -13.12 -28.06
C ALA A 537 39.87 -12.54 -26.65
N MET A 538 40.23 -13.29 -25.61
CA MET A 538 39.96 -12.91 -24.21
C MET A 538 40.58 -11.57 -23.79
N SER A 539 41.72 -11.18 -24.38
CA SER A 539 42.33 -9.86 -24.15
C SER A 539 41.49 -8.71 -24.72
N VAL A 540 40.71 -8.98 -25.76
CA VAL A 540 39.79 -8.03 -26.40
C VAL A 540 38.46 -7.97 -25.64
N VAL A 541 38.00 -9.10 -25.09
CA VAL A 541 36.88 -9.15 -24.13
C VAL A 541 37.17 -8.32 -22.88
N GLN A 542 38.39 -8.42 -22.32
CA GLN A 542 38.83 -7.61 -21.17
C GLN A 542 38.76 -6.09 -21.45
N GLN A 543 38.97 -5.68 -22.70
CA GLN A 543 38.87 -4.28 -23.12
C GLN A 543 37.42 -3.83 -23.34
N GLY A 544 36.43 -4.73 -23.20
CA GLY A 544 35.02 -4.42 -23.38
C GLY A 544 34.64 -4.11 -24.83
N GLN A 545 35.39 -4.63 -25.81
CA GLN A 545 35.07 -4.40 -27.22
C GLN A 545 33.76 -5.11 -27.59
N LEU A 546 32.83 -4.34 -28.15
CA LEU A 546 31.45 -4.78 -28.34
C LEU A 546 31.34 -6.01 -29.26
N ASP A 547 32.06 -6.01 -30.37
CA ASP A 547 32.03 -7.10 -31.34
C ASP A 547 32.53 -8.43 -30.77
N GLU A 548 33.58 -8.37 -29.94
CA GLU A 548 34.12 -9.57 -29.30
C GLU A 548 33.20 -10.10 -28.21
N LEU A 549 32.52 -9.21 -27.48
CA LEU A 549 31.49 -9.61 -26.52
C LEU A 549 30.28 -10.25 -27.23
N ILE A 550 29.88 -9.74 -28.41
CA ILE A 550 28.80 -10.33 -29.21
C ILE A 550 29.22 -11.72 -29.67
N HIS A 551 30.46 -11.84 -30.16
CA HIS A 551 31.04 -13.11 -30.57
C HIS A 551 31.10 -14.11 -29.41
N LEU A 552 31.50 -13.67 -28.22
CA LEU A 552 31.50 -14.48 -27.01
C LEU A 552 30.10 -15.01 -26.68
N LEU A 553 29.08 -14.15 -26.68
CA LEU A 553 27.70 -14.56 -26.44
C LEU A 553 27.27 -15.63 -27.46
N VAL A 554 27.50 -15.40 -28.75
CA VAL A 554 27.14 -16.34 -29.83
C VAL A 554 27.83 -17.70 -29.61
N CYS A 555 29.14 -17.71 -29.32
CA CYS A 555 29.88 -18.93 -29.02
C CYS A 555 29.33 -19.67 -27.81
N MET A 556 28.92 -18.96 -26.75
CA MET A 556 28.29 -19.56 -25.58
C MET A 556 26.92 -20.16 -25.90
N VAL A 557 26.06 -19.43 -26.61
CA VAL A 557 24.71 -19.91 -26.99
C VAL A 557 24.80 -21.16 -27.87
N ARG A 558 25.79 -21.26 -28.76
CA ARG A 558 26.05 -22.47 -29.56
C ARG A 558 26.51 -23.68 -28.74
N GLN A 559 27.05 -23.47 -27.53
CA GLN A 559 27.39 -24.56 -26.60
C GLN A 559 26.21 -24.99 -25.73
N VAL A 560 25.06 -24.29 -25.78
CA VAL A 560 23.88 -24.69 -25.01
C VAL A 560 23.35 -26.03 -25.54
N PRO A 561 23.12 -27.03 -24.68
CA PRO A 561 22.64 -28.34 -25.11
C PRO A 561 21.30 -28.24 -25.83
N GLU A 562 21.11 -29.08 -26.83
CA GLU A 562 19.85 -29.18 -27.57
C GLU A 562 18.66 -29.40 -26.62
N THR A 563 18.85 -30.19 -25.55
CA THR A 563 17.82 -30.51 -24.54
C THR A 563 17.27 -29.30 -23.81
N THR A 564 18.00 -28.19 -23.82
CA THR A 564 17.70 -26.96 -23.09
C THR A 564 17.02 -25.94 -23.99
N THR A 565 16.17 -25.08 -23.42
CA THR A 565 15.62 -23.91 -24.11
C THR A 565 16.16 -22.65 -23.43
N LEU A 566 16.74 -21.75 -24.21
CA LEU A 566 17.28 -20.47 -23.74
C LEU A 566 16.24 -19.36 -23.97
N PHE A 567 15.91 -18.63 -22.93
CA PHE A 567 15.09 -17.41 -22.97
C PHE A 567 15.97 -16.18 -22.79
N CYS A 568 15.93 -15.26 -23.75
CA CYS A 568 16.53 -13.93 -23.66
C CYS A 568 15.41 -12.90 -23.57
N ILE A 569 15.25 -12.28 -22.40
CA ILE A 569 14.19 -11.33 -22.10
C ILE A 569 14.82 -9.94 -21.94
N VAL A 570 14.44 -8.98 -22.78
CA VAL A 570 14.94 -7.60 -22.68
C VAL A 570 13.76 -6.66 -22.53
N ASP A 571 13.67 -6.02 -21.37
CA ASP A 571 12.57 -5.13 -21.01
C ASP A 571 12.95 -3.65 -21.14
N GLY A 572 12.03 -2.86 -21.67
CA GLY A 572 12.20 -1.43 -21.91
C GLY A 572 13.09 -1.12 -23.12
N VAL A 573 13.00 -1.90 -24.20
CA VAL A 573 13.91 -1.71 -25.36
C VAL A 573 13.83 -0.32 -26.01
N ALA A 574 12.73 0.43 -25.86
CA ALA A 574 12.65 1.82 -26.33
C ALA A 574 13.69 2.75 -25.69
N PHE A 575 14.16 2.47 -24.47
CA PHE A 575 15.25 3.24 -23.86
C PHE A 575 16.54 3.17 -24.68
N PHE A 576 16.73 2.08 -25.42
CA PHE A 576 17.92 1.81 -26.22
C PHE A 576 17.82 2.31 -27.67
N GLU A 577 16.70 2.92 -28.04
CA GLU A 577 16.54 3.66 -29.30
C GLU A 577 16.98 5.12 -29.17
N ARG A 578 17.22 5.59 -27.94
CA ARG A 578 17.75 6.94 -27.69
C ARG A 578 19.13 7.06 -28.32
N THR A 579 19.40 8.22 -28.92
CA THR A 579 20.62 8.51 -29.67
C THR A 579 21.91 8.21 -28.90
N GLU A 580 21.89 8.34 -27.57
CA GLU A 580 23.03 8.07 -26.70
C GLU A 580 23.39 6.57 -26.59
N PHE A 581 22.44 5.65 -26.80
CA PHE A 581 22.64 4.20 -26.69
C PHE A 581 22.48 3.46 -28.02
N GLN A 582 21.85 4.10 -28.99
CA GLN A 582 21.35 3.50 -30.23
C GLN A 582 22.40 2.65 -30.96
N ASP A 583 23.59 3.20 -31.23
CA ASP A 583 24.61 2.57 -32.07
C ASP A 583 25.08 1.21 -31.52
N GLU A 584 25.26 1.11 -30.20
CA GLU A 584 25.73 -0.12 -29.57
C GLU A 584 24.58 -1.05 -29.23
N SER A 585 23.51 -0.51 -28.63
CA SER A 585 22.38 -1.31 -28.16
C SER A 585 21.64 -1.97 -29.31
N LEU A 586 21.39 -1.27 -30.42
CA LEU A 586 20.70 -1.88 -31.57
C LEU A 586 21.51 -3.00 -32.20
N ARG A 587 22.85 -2.92 -32.19
CA ARG A 587 23.72 -4.02 -32.65
C ARG A 587 23.57 -5.26 -31.77
N VAL A 588 23.52 -5.07 -30.45
CA VAL A 588 23.32 -6.18 -29.50
C VAL A 588 21.92 -6.78 -29.64
N LEU A 589 20.88 -5.96 -29.69
CA LEU A 589 19.50 -6.45 -29.91
C LEU A 589 19.39 -7.21 -31.24
N SER A 590 20.03 -6.71 -32.30
CA SER A 590 20.07 -7.39 -33.60
C SER A 590 20.79 -8.74 -33.51
N ALA A 591 21.89 -8.83 -32.76
CA ALA A 591 22.60 -10.09 -32.54
C ALA A 591 21.73 -11.11 -31.79
N LEU A 592 20.95 -10.68 -30.78
CA LEU A 592 20.00 -11.55 -30.07
C LEU A 592 18.93 -12.10 -31.02
N LEU A 593 18.38 -11.26 -31.91
CA LEU A 593 17.40 -11.70 -32.89
C LEU A 593 18.00 -12.63 -33.96
N ALA A 594 19.28 -12.45 -34.30
CA ALA A 594 19.97 -13.32 -35.24
C ALA A 594 20.15 -14.74 -34.71
N LEU A 595 20.29 -14.93 -33.39
CA LEU A 595 20.39 -16.25 -32.75
C LEU A 595 19.17 -17.14 -33.02
N VAL A 596 17.99 -16.56 -33.22
CA VAL A 596 16.76 -17.30 -33.54
C VAL A 596 16.89 -18.07 -34.86
N HIS A 597 17.72 -17.59 -35.78
CA HIS A 597 17.91 -18.15 -37.12
C HIS A 597 19.27 -18.83 -37.30
N ASP A 598 20.09 -18.91 -36.25
CA ASP A 598 21.43 -19.50 -36.32
C ASP A 598 21.35 -21.02 -36.34
N GLN A 599 21.63 -21.62 -37.50
CA GLN A 599 21.62 -23.07 -37.69
C GLN A 599 22.70 -23.81 -36.89
N ALA A 600 23.73 -23.10 -36.42
CA ALA A 600 24.75 -23.69 -35.55
C ALA A 600 24.29 -23.80 -34.09
N VAL A 601 23.18 -23.16 -33.71
CA VAL A 601 22.61 -23.26 -32.37
C VAL A 601 21.69 -24.48 -32.32
N SER A 602 22.07 -25.47 -31.52
CA SER A 602 21.26 -26.68 -31.32
C SER A 602 20.13 -26.49 -30.32
N ALA A 603 20.27 -25.55 -29.38
CA ALA A 603 19.22 -25.24 -28.41
C ALA A 603 18.06 -24.45 -29.04
N THR A 604 16.87 -24.57 -28.46
CA THR A 604 15.75 -23.68 -28.81
C THR A 604 16.00 -22.31 -28.17
N VAL A 605 15.97 -21.23 -28.95
CA VAL A 605 16.17 -19.85 -28.48
C VAL A 605 14.87 -19.06 -28.55
N LYS A 606 14.44 -18.49 -27.42
CA LYS A 606 13.24 -17.68 -27.29
C LYS A 606 13.65 -16.26 -26.93
N VAL A 607 13.39 -15.31 -27.81
CA VAL A 607 13.67 -13.88 -27.56
C VAL A 607 12.36 -13.16 -27.28
N LEU A 608 12.28 -12.48 -26.13
CA LEU A 608 11.15 -11.62 -25.77
C LEU A 608 11.68 -10.21 -25.56
N PHE A 609 11.19 -9.26 -26.36
CA PHE A 609 11.37 -7.84 -26.09
C PHE A 609 10.08 -7.26 -25.55
N THR A 610 10.17 -6.43 -24.52
CA THR A 610 9.02 -5.69 -23.97
C THR A 610 9.33 -4.20 -23.94
N SER A 611 8.31 -3.36 -24.14
CA SER A 611 8.53 -1.91 -24.11
C SER A 611 7.29 -1.11 -23.73
N SER A 612 7.50 -0.06 -22.92
CA SER A 612 6.52 0.96 -22.58
C SER A 612 7.24 2.32 -22.44
N PRO A 613 7.07 3.28 -23.37
CA PRO A 613 6.26 3.17 -24.60
C PRO A 613 6.83 2.11 -25.56
N GLY A 614 6.07 1.74 -26.58
CA GLY A 614 6.55 0.93 -27.69
C GLY A 614 7.66 1.62 -28.47
N THR A 615 8.26 0.83 -29.35
CA THR A 615 9.48 1.18 -30.07
C THR A 615 9.18 1.84 -31.42
N GLU A 616 10.17 2.51 -32.01
CA GLU A 616 10.12 3.06 -33.37
C GLU A 616 11.01 2.27 -34.34
N ILE A 617 12.20 1.86 -33.88
CA ILE A 617 13.24 1.22 -34.71
C ILE A 617 13.18 -0.30 -34.56
N VAL A 618 13.19 -0.80 -33.32
CA VAL A 618 13.24 -2.22 -32.99
C VAL A 618 12.01 -2.96 -33.54
N ARG A 619 10.84 -2.33 -33.56
CA ARG A 619 9.60 -2.91 -34.10
C ARG A 619 9.70 -3.36 -35.56
N ALA A 620 10.54 -2.71 -36.36
CA ALA A 620 10.71 -3.03 -37.78
C ALA A 620 11.20 -4.48 -37.99
N ALA A 621 11.86 -5.08 -36.99
CA ALA A 621 12.31 -6.48 -37.04
C ALA A 621 11.19 -7.50 -36.74
N PHE A 622 10.00 -7.06 -36.32
CA PHE A 622 8.88 -7.89 -35.88
C PHE A 622 7.63 -7.72 -36.74
N GLU A 623 7.40 -6.52 -37.28
CA GLU A 623 6.23 -6.19 -38.13
C GLU A 623 6.02 -7.12 -39.34
N PRO A 624 7.06 -7.51 -40.11
CA PRO A 624 6.84 -8.34 -41.31
C PRO A 624 6.28 -9.73 -41.02
N GLU A 625 6.44 -10.20 -39.78
CA GLU A 625 6.05 -11.54 -39.34
C GLU A 625 4.82 -11.52 -38.41
N ASP A 626 4.19 -10.35 -38.22
CA ASP A 626 3.05 -10.15 -37.28
C ASP A 626 3.38 -10.60 -35.85
N LEU A 627 4.59 -10.24 -35.37
CA LEU A 627 5.13 -10.62 -34.06
C LEU A 627 5.09 -9.47 -33.03
N LEU A 628 4.18 -8.51 -33.24
CA LEU A 628 3.90 -7.41 -32.32
C LEU A 628 2.63 -7.69 -31.52
N LEU A 629 2.72 -7.60 -30.20
CA LEU A 629 1.61 -7.76 -29.27
C LEU A 629 1.35 -6.44 -28.52
N ASP A 630 0.27 -5.75 -28.88
CA ASP A 630 -0.16 -4.53 -28.19
C ASP A 630 -0.99 -4.85 -26.94
N VAL A 631 -0.47 -4.48 -25.77
CA VAL A 631 -1.16 -4.62 -24.48
C VAL A 631 -2.40 -3.75 -24.42
N SER A 632 -2.38 -2.59 -25.09
CA SER A 632 -3.45 -1.60 -25.01
C SER A 632 -4.79 -2.10 -25.56
N GLY A 633 -4.73 -3.02 -26.54
CA GLY A 633 -5.91 -3.64 -27.14
C GLY A 633 -6.50 -4.80 -26.33
N LEU A 634 -5.84 -5.22 -25.24
CA LEU A 634 -6.33 -6.33 -24.42
C LEU A 634 -7.52 -5.89 -23.56
N PRO A 635 -8.54 -6.76 -23.37
CA PRO A 635 -9.69 -6.42 -22.55
C PRO A 635 -9.25 -6.14 -21.11
N GLY A 636 -9.24 -4.85 -20.73
CA GLY A 636 -8.98 -4.43 -19.37
C GLY A 636 -10.02 -5.05 -18.44
N GLY A 637 -9.57 -5.83 -17.46
CA GLY A 637 -10.43 -6.59 -16.53
C GLY A 637 -11.33 -5.75 -15.59
N GLY A 638 -11.68 -4.51 -15.93
CA GLY A 638 -12.52 -3.65 -15.11
C GLY A 638 -13.15 -2.41 -15.78
N GLU A 639 -12.73 -1.97 -16.97
CA GLU A 639 -13.22 -0.69 -17.52
C GLU A 639 -14.68 -0.71 -18.01
N LEU A 640 -15.13 -1.84 -18.56
CA LEU A 640 -16.49 -1.95 -19.10
C LEU A 640 -17.60 -1.84 -18.05
N GLY A 641 -17.27 -2.03 -16.76
CA GLY A 641 -18.22 -1.93 -15.66
C GLY A 641 -18.40 -0.50 -15.15
N GLU A 642 -17.31 0.18 -14.81
CA GLU A 642 -17.35 1.51 -14.18
C GLU A 642 -17.76 2.62 -15.15
N GLU A 643 -17.31 2.62 -16.41
CA GLU A 643 -17.77 3.64 -17.37
C GLU A 643 -19.25 3.47 -17.72
N ARG A 644 -19.76 2.23 -17.80
CA ARG A 644 -21.19 1.96 -17.95
C ARG A 644 -21.98 2.38 -16.72
N LEU A 645 -21.45 2.13 -15.51
CA LEU A 645 -22.07 2.53 -14.26
C LEU A 645 -22.08 4.06 -14.11
N LEU A 646 -20.98 4.75 -14.45
CA LEU A 646 -20.85 6.20 -14.42
C LEU A 646 -21.70 6.89 -15.51
N ARG A 647 -21.85 6.28 -16.70
CA ARG A 647 -22.82 6.73 -17.70
C ARG A 647 -24.27 6.53 -17.25
N ALA A 648 -24.58 5.43 -16.57
CA ALA A 648 -25.91 5.19 -16.02
C ALA A 648 -26.25 6.15 -14.86
N LEU A 649 -25.27 6.49 -14.03
CA LEU A 649 -25.43 7.44 -12.91
C LEU A 649 -25.47 8.90 -13.34
N ARG A 650 -24.90 9.27 -14.50
CA ARG A 650 -25.03 10.62 -15.10
C ARG A 650 -26.29 10.79 -15.95
N GLY A 651 -27.07 9.73 -16.14
CA GLY A 651 -28.28 9.70 -16.95
C GLY A 651 -29.59 9.50 -16.16
N ALA A 652 -29.60 9.73 -14.85
CA ALA A 652 -30.79 9.63 -13.99
C ALA A 652 -31.16 10.97 -13.35
#